data_AF-A0A238LHC8-F1
#
_entry.id   AF-A0A238LHC8-F1
#
_cell.length_a   1.000
_cell.length_b   1.000
_cell.length_c   1.000
_cell.angle_alpha   90.00
_cell.angle_beta   90.00
_cell.angle_gamma   90.00
#
_symmetry.space_group_name_H-M   'P 1'
#
loop_
_entity.id
_entity.type
_entity.pdbx_description
1 polymer ?
#
loop_
_entity_poly.entity_id
_entity_poly.type
_entity_poly.pdbx_seq_one_letter_code
_entity_poly.pdbx_strand_id
1 'polypeptide(L)'
;MMLVNAMRLAGLAGVPFKVHWHQGTDFSAVINDPTQFFETGFVDAHFIDRDSYLALRENAVRPQERRDLDVAGFKALLAQGTNILVDEAFGFPAYPGEDAEQVARDGAAIWRSVPLAAPVRKVLDDIRTAVGPQTTAYHIRRGDILTLPRAVNRPWPNKYVYDELYQTHIEGVLESGARPILFSDDAATIARFKERYPALIPAATLFDSSTVTPGQADFLELLALASCTQIVAPPQSAFSSGAATLGEVPICDVETALSEKDRLAAGNRLHERLCTPDPTGPMGPGDIGQSLVHLDRFLGTQGRLPEARDAINKHLQSGLEISFLFPRLIELNLLTDDPQGAIAAGELMENAQVYHRPDYAKGQMLHSFAHLATGQPAACARLANIGFWHDPSTPYVGEGMGALYAAGVLDDRTALPFSPAARAMWARPVLRLPICAATSLALANSPKDSLGRALVPCTDPVTWDWAPFMRSFARGALAKHRHRANYERGLTRLAEIMPGADTASLTAIFEMHVGEKDDWLDRLIDLGARHPEEAIVQHRLSLAATIAQDYQTAGTAAEAAAEAAPGVPAHIMWRSATRMRQKRYRLAMNDIRVGLDAGLAFPKMHLRLATIAARAGHPNVERAAIDEGIRTAPRDAQLRLNRAQYEYESGNLDAALRDLDLLMNYDIVPAAVTALRQTCLDELAEYEAFETKADLRKGA
;
A
#
# COMPACT_ATOMS: atom_id res chain seq x y z
N MET A 1 11.93 -1.22 -24.87
CA MET A 1 10.66 -1.83 -25.34
C MET A 1 9.82 -0.86 -26.16
N MET A 2 9.28 0.22 -25.58
CA MET A 2 8.42 1.18 -26.32
C MET A 2 9.04 1.69 -27.63
N LEU A 3 10.32 2.07 -27.61
CA LEU A 3 11.07 2.48 -28.81
C LEU A 3 11.00 1.44 -29.94
N VAL A 4 11.25 0.17 -29.60
CA VAL A 4 11.27 -0.94 -30.57
C VAL A 4 9.87 -1.22 -31.12
N ASN A 5 8.83 -1.17 -30.28
CA ASN A 5 7.44 -1.31 -30.73
C ASN A 5 7.04 -0.18 -31.70
N ALA A 6 7.46 1.06 -31.41
CA ALA A 6 7.23 2.18 -32.30
C ALA A 6 7.94 1.99 -33.65
N MET A 7 9.22 1.56 -33.64
CA MET A 7 9.98 1.24 -34.86
C MET A 7 9.32 0.11 -35.66
N ARG A 8 8.84 -0.95 -35.00
CA ARG A 8 8.16 -2.10 -35.63
C ARG A 8 6.90 -1.66 -36.35
N LEU A 9 6.00 -0.97 -35.65
CA LEU A 9 4.75 -0.48 -36.22
C LEU A 9 4.99 0.51 -37.36
N ALA A 10 5.94 1.42 -37.18
CA ALA A 10 6.34 2.39 -38.20
C ALA A 10 6.87 1.71 -39.46
N GLY A 11 7.73 0.69 -39.30
CA GLY A 11 8.23 -0.12 -40.40
C GLY A 11 7.13 -0.89 -41.14
N LEU A 12 6.22 -1.53 -40.39
CA LEU A 12 5.06 -2.23 -40.97
C LEU A 12 4.13 -1.28 -41.73
N ALA A 13 3.91 -0.08 -41.20
CA ALA A 13 3.02 0.92 -41.78
C ALA A 13 3.68 1.80 -42.87
N GLY A 14 5.01 1.80 -42.98
CA GLY A 14 5.74 2.68 -43.89
C GLY A 14 5.67 4.16 -43.51
N VAL A 15 5.60 4.47 -42.22
CA VAL A 15 5.46 5.84 -41.68
C VAL A 15 6.65 6.20 -40.78
N PRO A 16 6.94 7.48 -40.53
CA PRO A 16 7.93 7.86 -39.53
C PRO A 16 7.44 7.58 -38.10
N PHE A 17 8.37 7.47 -37.15
CA PHE A 17 8.08 7.46 -35.72
C PHE A 17 8.83 8.59 -34.99
N LYS A 18 8.26 9.03 -33.87
CA LYS A 18 8.85 10.01 -32.96
C LYS A 18 8.81 9.50 -31.52
N VAL A 19 9.76 9.94 -30.71
CA VAL A 19 9.97 9.47 -29.34
C VAL A 19 10.03 10.67 -28.42
N HIS A 20 9.19 10.67 -27.39
CA HIS A 20 9.38 11.57 -26.27
C HIS A 20 10.11 10.83 -25.16
N TRP A 21 11.33 11.26 -24.86
CA TRP A 21 12.14 10.67 -23.80
C TRP A 21 11.79 11.32 -22.47
N HIS A 22 11.30 10.52 -21.53
CA HIS A 22 10.86 11.03 -20.24
C HIS A 22 12.04 11.50 -19.39
N GLN A 23 11.93 12.69 -18.80
CA GLN A 23 12.93 13.24 -17.88
C GLN A 23 12.55 12.95 -16.43
N GLY A 24 13.42 12.20 -15.74
CA GLY A 24 13.34 11.95 -14.31
C GLY A 24 14.00 13.05 -13.47
N THR A 25 13.57 13.20 -12.22
CA THR A 25 14.05 14.25 -11.29
C THR A 25 14.82 13.71 -10.08
N ASP A 26 14.99 12.39 -9.98
CA ASP A 26 15.59 11.72 -8.82
C ASP A 26 16.68 10.73 -9.29
N PHE A 27 16.74 9.51 -8.76
CA PHE A 27 17.66 8.45 -9.22
C PHE A 27 17.60 8.18 -10.73
N SER A 28 16.46 8.45 -11.39
CA SER A 28 16.31 8.33 -12.85
C SER A 28 16.87 9.51 -13.65
N ALA A 29 17.38 10.57 -13.01
CA ALA A 29 17.99 11.70 -13.72
C ALA A 29 19.24 11.29 -14.53
N VAL A 30 19.91 10.22 -14.12
CA VAL A 30 21.10 9.67 -14.80
C VAL A 30 20.82 9.15 -16.21
N ILE A 31 19.54 8.96 -16.58
CA ILE A 31 19.14 8.52 -17.93
C ILE A 31 18.45 9.62 -18.75
N ASN A 32 18.48 10.88 -18.33
CA ASN A 32 17.72 11.96 -19.00
C ASN A 32 18.22 12.32 -20.40
N ASP A 33 19.49 12.07 -20.70
CA ASP A 33 20.11 12.42 -21.98
C ASP A 33 20.17 11.20 -22.91
N PRO A 34 19.29 11.10 -23.93
CA PRO A 34 19.28 9.95 -24.84
C PRO A 34 20.55 9.83 -25.69
N THR A 35 21.33 10.90 -25.88
CA THR A 35 22.60 10.85 -26.65
C THR A 35 23.69 10.07 -25.93
N GLN A 36 23.51 9.78 -24.64
CA GLN A 36 24.39 8.87 -23.90
C GLN A 36 24.21 7.41 -24.31
N PHE A 37 23.04 7.04 -24.86
CA PHE A 37 22.70 5.65 -25.19
C PHE A 37 22.71 5.38 -26.69
N PHE A 38 22.27 6.36 -27.48
CA PHE A 38 22.07 6.23 -28.92
C PHE A 38 22.96 7.20 -29.70
N GLU A 39 23.24 6.89 -30.96
CA GLU A 39 23.97 7.81 -31.84
C GLU A 39 23.23 9.15 -31.97
N THR A 40 23.98 10.26 -31.93
CA THR A 40 23.41 11.63 -31.98
C THR A 40 22.48 11.84 -33.18
N GLY A 41 22.86 11.35 -34.37
CA GLY A 41 22.01 11.48 -35.56
C GLY A 41 20.68 10.73 -35.46
N PHE A 42 20.61 9.64 -34.69
CA PHE A 42 19.35 8.95 -34.42
C PHE A 42 18.47 9.72 -33.44
N VAL A 43 19.09 10.31 -32.40
CA VAL A 43 18.39 11.17 -31.45
C VAL A 43 17.80 12.38 -32.17
N ASP A 44 18.60 13.09 -32.96
CA ASP A 44 18.17 14.27 -33.70
C ASP A 44 17.02 13.96 -34.68
N ALA A 45 17.03 12.78 -35.30
CA ALA A 45 16.01 12.38 -36.27
C ALA A 45 14.66 12.00 -35.62
N HIS A 46 14.67 11.40 -34.42
CA HIS A 46 13.49 10.74 -33.86
C HIS A 46 12.99 11.31 -32.54
N PHE A 47 13.83 11.96 -31.75
CA PHE A 47 13.47 12.41 -30.42
C PHE A 47 12.88 13.82 -30.47
N ILE A 48 11.79 14.03 -29.75
CA ILE A 48 11.05 15.30 -29.71
C ILE A 48 10.91 15.80 -28.27
N ASP A 49 10.74 17.11 -28.12
CA ASP A 49 10.48 17.74 -26.83
C ASP A 49 9.07 17.44 -26.32
N ARG A 50 8.82 17.84 -25.06
CA ARG A 50 7.56 17.60 -24.36
C ARG A 50 6.37 18.32 -24.99
N ASP A 51 6.55 19.54 -25.49
CA ASP A 51 5.45 20.33 -26.03
C ASP A 51 4.99 19.75 -27.36
N SER A 52 5.96 19.37 -28.22
CA SER A 52 5.74 18.60 -29.44
C SER A 52 5.01 17.28 -29.16
N TYR A 53 5.41 16.55 -28.11
CA TYR A 53 4.73 15.32 -27.71
C TYR A 53 3.29 15.54 -27.25
N LEU A 54 3.04 16.55 -26.41
CA LEU A 54 1.70 16.85 -25.91
C LEU A 54 0.75 17.22 -27.06
N ALA A 55 1.22 17.98 -28.04
CA ALA A 55 0.45 18.32 -29.24
C ALA A 55 0.08 17.07 -30.06
N LEU A 56 1.00 16.12 -30.21
CA LEU A 56 0.73 14.87 -30.95
C LEU A 56 -0.18 13.91 -30.17
N ARG A 57 -0.15 13.94 -28.83
CA ARG A 57 -0.87 13.03 -27.94
C ARG A 57 -2.37 13.30 -27.88
N GLU A 58 -2.80 14.56 -28.01
CA GLU A 58 -4.19 14.99 -27.73
C GLU A 58 -5.25 14.15 -28.47
N ASN A 59 -4.95 13.71 -29.70
CA ASN A 59 -5.83 12.89 -30.53
C ASN A 59 -5.25 11.50 -30.87
N ALA A 60 -4.26 11.03 -30.10
CA ALA A 60 -3.61 9.76 -30.39
C ALA A 60 -4.43 8.56 -29.91
N VAL A 61 -4.47 7.52 -30.74
CA VAL A 61 -5.08 6.23 -30.41
C VAL A 61 -4.03 5.30 -29.81
N ARG A 62 -4.42 4.58 -28.77
CA ARG A 62 -3.60 3.60 -28.07
C ARG A 62 -3.89 2.19 -28.60
N PRO A 63 -2.90 1.44 -29.12
CA PRO A 63 -3.14 0.09 -29.62
C PRO A 63 -3.82 -0.84 -28.60
N GLN A 64 -3.43 -0.74 -27.33
CA GLN A 64 -4.01 -1.53 -26.23
C GLN A 64 -5.49 -1.25 -25.96
N GLU A 65 -6.02 -0.10 -26.38
CA GLU A 65 -7.43 0.30 -26.28
C GLU A 65 -8.24 -0.10 -27.53
N ARG A 66 -7.55 -0.46 -28.62
CA ARG A 66 -8.13 -0.82 -29.92
C ARG A 66 -7.69 -2.20 -30.39
N ARG A 67 -7.91 -3.20 -29.53
CA ARG A 67 -7.61 -4.62 -29.83
C ARG A 67 -8.46 -5.21 -30.96
N ASP A 68 -9.46 -4.47 -31.42
CA ASP A 68 -10.27 -4.77 -32.61
C ASP A 68 -9.53 -4.49 -33.92
N LEU A 69 -8.43 -3.72 -33.89
CA LEU A 69 -7.67 -3.35 -35.08
C LEU A 69 -6.47 -4.28 -35.29
N ASP A 70 -6.30 -4.71 -36.54
CA ASP A 70 -5.07 -5.30 -37.03
C ASP A 70 -4.10 -4.22 -37.54
N VAL A 71 -2.95 -4.65 -38.07
CA VAL A 71 -1.94 -3.73 -38.65
C VAL A 71 -2.54 -2.90 -39.79
N ALA A 72 -3.47 -3.44 -40.58
CA ALA A 72 -4.13 -2.69 -41.67
C ALA A 72 -5.06 -1.59 -41.13
N GLY A 73 -5.77 -1.87 -40.03
CA GLY A 73 -6.57 -0.91 -39.30
C GLY A 73 -5.74 0.26 -38.76
N PHE A 74 -4.58 -0.02 -38.17
CA PHE A 74 -3.65 1.05 -37.73
C PHE A 74 -3.12 1.87 -38.91
N LYS A 75 -2.79 1.24 -40.04
CA LYS A 75 -2.41 1.97 -41.26
C LYS A 75 -3.52 2.90 -41.75
N ALA A 76 -4.77 2.46 -41.70
CA ALA A 76 -5.91 3.28 -42.11
C ALA A 76 -6.09 4.51 -41.21
N LEU A 77 -5.93 4.35 -39.89
CA LEU A 77 -5.96 5.49 -38.94
C LEU A 77 -4.83 6.48 -39.19
N LEU A 78 -3.60 5.99 -39.40
CA LEU A 78 -2.44 6.82 -39.73
C LEU A 78 -2.66 7.60 -41.04
N ALA A 79 -3.23 6.96 -42.06
CA ALA A 79 -3.57 7.62 -43.33
C ALA A 79 -4.65 8.72 -43.19
N GLN A 80 -5.48 8.66 -42.15
CA GLN A 80 -6.47 9.68 -41.81
C GLN A 80 -5.88 10.83 -40.94
N GLY A 81 -4.58 10.80 -40.65
CA GLY A 81 -3.91 11.78 -39.80
C GLY A 81 -4.04 11.52 -38.30
N THR A 82 -4.50 10.33 -37.90
CA THR A 82 -4.56 9.93 -36.48
C THR A 82 -3.21 9.39 -36.04
N ASN A 83 -2.66 9.93 -34.95
CA ASN A 83 -1.43 9.42 -34.36
C ASN A 83 -1.70 8.13 -33.58
N ILE A 84 -0.71 7.22 -33.56
CA ILE A 84 -0.72 6.03 -32.71
C ILE A 84 0.27 6.24 -31.57
N LEU A 85 -0.20 6.15 -30.33
CA LEU A 85 0.64 6.26 -29.14
C LEU A 85 1.02 4.87 -28.63
N VAL A 86 2.30 4.54 -28.74
CA VAL A 86 2.91 3.32 -28.20
C VAL A 86 3.48 3.62 -26.82
N ASP A 87 2.90 3.04 -25.77
CA ASP A 87 3.37 3.17 -24.40
C ASP A 87 3.29 1.86 -23.58
N GLU A 88 3.32 0.72 -24.27
CA GLU A 88 3.47 -0.59 -23.65
C GLU A 88 4.87 -0.78 -23.07
N ALA A 89 4.95 -0.93 -21.75
CA ALA A 89 6.20 -1.08 -21.03
C ALA A 89 6.84 -2.48 -21.15
N PHE A 90 6.06 -3.50 -21.53
CA PHE A 90 6.48 -4.90 -21.51
C PHE A 90 6.22 -5.62 -22.83
N GLY A 91 7.20 -6.40 -23.27
CA GLY A 91 7.08 -7.29 -24.43
C GLY A 91 6.85 -6.57 -25.76
N PHE A 92 6.66 -7.39 -26.79
CA PHE A 92 6.25 -6.96 -28.13
C PHE A 92 4.85 -7.50 -28.39
N PRO A 93 3.78 -6.68 -28.28
CA PRO A 93 2.42 -7.15 -28.45
C PRO A 93 2.19 -7.58 -29.91
N ALA A 94 1.59 -8.76 -30.08
CA ALA A 94 1.08 -9.23 -31.35
C ALA A 94 -0.35 -8.73 -31.57
N TYR A 95 -0.61 -8.16 -32.74
CA TYR A 95 -1.92 -7.70 -33.16
C TYR A 95 -2.69 -8.82 -33.89
N PRO A 96 -4.03 -8.71 -34.04
CA PRO A 96 -4.81 -9.70 -34.77
C PRO A 96 -4.18 -10.06 -36.12
N GLY A 97 -3.96 -11.37 -36.34
CA GLY A 97 -3.34 -11.90 -37.55
C GLY A 97 -1.81 -12.02 -37.52
N GLU A 98 -1.14 -11.53 -36.47
CA GLU A 98 0.30 -11.72 -36.28
C GLU A 98 0.62 -12.99 -35.48
N ASP A 99 1.76 -13.61 -35.80
CA ASP A 99 2.33 -14.69 -34.98
C ASP A 99 3.20 -14.09 -33.86
N ALA A 100 2.91 -14.44 -32.60
CA ALA A 100 3.57 -13.86 -31.44
C ALA A 100 5.07 -14.21 -31.39
N GLU A 101 5.46 -15.41 -31.82
CA GLU A 101 6.88 -15.82 -31.86
C GLU A 101 7.64 -15.06 -32.95
N GLN A 102 7.05 -14.86 -34.12
CA GLN A 102 7.61 -14.02 -35.16
C GLN A 102 7.73 -12.55 -34.72
N VAL A 103 6.71 -11.99 -34.06
CA VAL A 103 6.76 -10.62 -33.52
C VAL A 103 7.89 -10.46 -32.49
N ALA A 104 8.12 -11.48 -31.65
CA ALA A 104 9.23 -11.50 -30.71
C ALA A 104 10.59 -11.42 -31.42
N ARG A 105 10.78 -12.28 -32.44
CA ARG A 105 12.00 -12.33 -33.28
C ARG A 105 12.25 -11.02 -34.02
N ASP A 106 11.21 -10.45 -34.62
CA ASP A 106 11.29 -9.18 -35.35
C ASP A 106 11.67 -8.03 -34.42
N GLY A 107 11.07 -7.96 -33.22
CA GLY A 107 11.41 -6.96 -32.23
C GLY A 107 12.86 -7.06 -31.75
N ALA A 108 13.37 -8.28 -31.49
CA ALA A 108 14.78 -8.49 -31.14
C ALA A 108 15.73 -8.14 -32.31
N ALA A 109 15.34 -8.41 -33.55
CA ALA A 109 16.09 -8.01 -34.74
C ALA A 109 16.14 -6.48 -34.91
N ILE A 110 15.01 -5.78 -34.69
CA ILE A 110 14.94 -4.32 -34.69
C ILE A 110 15.80 -3.74 -33.58
N TRP A 111 15.77 -4.32 -32.37
CA TRP A 111 16.63 -3.87 -31.28
C TRP A 111 18.12 -3.93 -31.67
N ARG A 112 18.56 -5.03 -32.30
CA ARG A 112 19.95 -5.19 -32.75
C ARG A 112 20.38 -4.17 -33.81
N SER A 113 19.44 -3.56 -34.53
CA SER A 113 19.73 -2.51 -35.51
C SER A 113 19.67 -1.08 -34.94
N VAL A 114 19.25 -0.91 -33.68
CA VAL A 114 19.24 0.40 -33.03
C VAL A 114 20.67 0.95 -32.93
N PRO A 115 20.94 2.15 -33.46
CA PRO A 115 22.28 2.72 -33.47
C PRO A 115 22.68 3.19 -32.06
N LEU A 116 23.54 2.40 -31.41
CA LEU A 116 24.07 2.71 -30.08
C LEU A 116 25.21 3.72 -30.14
N ALA A 117 25.29 4.60 -29.13
CA ALA A 117 26.41 5.52 -28.95
C ALA A 117 27.75 4.76 -28.95
N ALA A 118 28.79 5.37 -29.54
CA ALA A 118 30.10 4.71 -29.70
C ALA A 118 30.72 4.18 -28.39
N PRO A 119 30.67 4.91 -27.25
CA PRO A 119 31.17 4.38 -25.98
C PRO A 119 30.43 3.11 -25.53
N VAL A 120 29.10 3.10 -25.62
CA VAL A 120 28.27 1.94 -25.25
C VAL A 120 28.56 0.74 -26.14
N ARG A 121 28.65 0.94 -27.46
CA ARG A 121 28.92 -0.13 -28.42
C ARG A 121 30.25 -0.82 -28.14
N LYS A 122 31.31 -0.04 -27.90
CA LYS A 122 32.65 -0.56 -27.61
C LYS A 122 32.62 -1.48 -26.38
N VAL A 123 32.04 -1.00 -25.27
CA VAL A 123 31.97 -1.78 -24.03
C VAL A 123 31.06 -3.00 -24.18
N LEU A 124 29.97 -2.90 -24.95
CA LEU A 124 29.09 -4.03 -25.22
C LEU A 124 29.79 -5.18 -25.95
N ASP A 125 30.70 -4.88 -26.88
CA ASP A 125 31.46 -5.91 -27.60
C ASP A 125 32.45 -6.64 -26.65
N ASP A 126 33.05 -5.91 -25.72
CA ASP A 126 33.89 -6.48 -24.66
C ASP A 126 33.07 -7.38 -23.72
N ILE A 127 31.88 -6.92 -23.31
CA ILE A 127 30.94 -7.69 -22.47
C ILE A 127 30.54 -9.00 -23.15
N ARG A 128 30.14 -8.95 -24.44
CA ARG A 128 29.73 -10.15 -25.19
C ARG A 128 30.86 -11.18 -25.26
N THR A 129 32.09 -10.71 -25.42
CA THR A 129 33.28 -11.56 -25.39
C THR A 129 33.49 -12.20 -24.01
N ALA A 130 33.31 -11.44 -22.93
CA ALA A 130 33.49 -11.92 -21.55
C ALA A 130 32.41 -12.93 -21.11
N VAL A 131 31.15 -12.71 -21.51
CA VAL A 131 30.01 -13.59 -21.26
C VAL A 131 30.27 -14.95 -21.92
N GLY A 132 30.45 -14.99 -23.25
CA GLY A 132 30.69 -16.24 -23.97
C GLY A 132 29.47 -17.18 -24.06
N PRO A 133 29.61 -18.37 -24.68
CA PRO A 133 28.47 -19.12 -25.22
C PRO A 133 27.69 -19.99 -24.21
N GLN A 134 28.21 -20.22 -23.00
CA GLN A 134 27.61 -21.11 -22.01
C GLN A 134 27.49 -20.43 -20.64
N THR A 135 26.57 -19.47 -20.55
CA THR A 135 26.35 -18.65 -19.35
C THR A 135 24.91 -18.68 -18.88
N THR A 136 24.75 -18.75 -17.57
CA THR A 136 23.45 -18.60 -16.91
C THR A 136 23.52 -17.34 -16.07
N ALA A 137 22.70 -16.35 -16.41
CA ALA A 137 22.56 -15.15 -15.62
C ALA A 137 21.59 -15.36 -14.48
N TYR A 138 21.93 -14.83 -13.31
CA TYR A 138 21.08 -14.79 -12.13
C TYR A 138 20.80 -13.33 -11.80
N HIS A 139 19.53 -12.93 -11.86
CA HIS A 139 19.13 -11.59 -11.43
C HIS A 139 18.46 -11.67 -10.06
N ILE A 140 19.13 -11.17 -9.03
CA ILE A 140 18.66 -11.19 -7.64
C ILE A 140 18.35 -9.75 -7.21
N ARG A 141 17.07 -9.45 -6.97
CA ARG A 141 16.62 -8.13 -6.48
C ARG A 141 16.63 -8.07 -4.96
N ARG A 142 17.29 -7.05 -4.38
CA ARG A 142 17.44 -6.84 -2.94
C ARG A 142 17.35 -5.36 -2.55
N GLY A 143 18.13 -4.50 -3.19
CA GLY A 143 18.43 -3.12 -2.79
C GLY A 143 17.29 -2.38 -2.07
N ASP A 144 16.41 -1.70 -2.81
CA ASP A 144 15.37 -0.86 -2.21
C ASP A 144 14.35 -1.64 -1.38
N ILE A 145 13.99 -2.86 -1.82
CA ILE A 145 12.99 -3.70 -1.16
C ILE A 145 13.46 -4.25 0.19
N LEU A 146 14.76 -4.21 0.49
CA LEU A 146 15.32 -4.62 1.78
C LEU A 146 15.75 -3.45 2.67
N THR A 147 15.97 -2.26 2.11
CA THR A 147 16.59 -1.13 2.83
C THR A 147 15.69 0.09 2.97
N LEU A 148 14.83 0.39 2.00
CA LEU A 148 13.96 1.56 2.10
C LEU A 148 12.78 1.27 3.03
N PRO A 149 12.57 2.04 4.11
CA PRO A 149 11.57 1.74 5.14
C PRO A 149 10.17 1.46 4.61
N ARG A 150 9.74 2.18 3.57
CA ARG A 150 8.44 1.96 2.92
C ARG A 150 8.37 0.63 2.17
N ALA A 151 9.42 0.30 1.43
CA ALA A 151 9.47 -0.87 0.58
C ALA A 151 9.68 -2.14 1.40
N VAL A 152 10.58 -2.11 2.39
CA VAL A 152 10.85 -3.25 3.28
C VAL A 152 9.62 -3.70 4.07
N ASN A 153 8.73 -2.77 4.38
CA ASN A 153 7.48 -3.03 5.08
C ASN A 153 6.33 -3.48 4.17
N ARG A 154 6.57 -3.82 2.89
CA ARG A 154 5.60 -4.48 2.02
C ARG A 154 6.10 -5.87 1.63
N PRO A 155 5.22 -6.87 1.51
CA PRO A 155 5.63 -8.18 1.03
C PRO A 155 5.86 -8.12 -0.49
N TRP A 156 7.01 -8.61 -0.95
CA TRP A 156 7.39 -8.66 -2.36
C TRP A 156 7.60 -10.09 -2.89
N PRO A 157 6.66 -11.03 -2.71
CA PRO A 157 6.89 -12.45 -3.00
C PRO A 157 7.14 -12.76 -4.49
N ASN A 158 6.84 -11.81 -5.40
CA ASN A 158 7.09 -11.96 -6.83
C ASN A 158 8.39 -11.27 -7.29
N LYS A 159 9.05 -10.49 -6.43
CA LYS A 159 10.30 -9.77 -6.74
C LYS A 159 11.46 -10.23 -5.88
N TYR A 160 11.21 -10.47 -4.60
CA TYR A 160 12.14 -11.15 -3.71
C TYR A 160 11.93 -12.66 -3.86
N VAL A 161 13.03 -13.40 -3.93
CA VAL A 161 13.08 -14.86 -3.80
C VAL A 161 14.29 -15.15 -2.93
N TYR A 162 14.14 -16.04 -1.95
CA TYR A 162 15.15 -16.35 -0.95
C TYR A 162 16.40 -17.02 -1.54
N ASP A 163 17.56 -16.78 -0.91
CA ASP A 163 18.88 -17.17 -1.43
C ASP A 163 18.99 -18.68 -1.70
N GLU A 164 18.36 -19.52 -0.89
CA GLU A 164 18.53 -20.98 -0.94
C GLU A 164 18.06 -21.60 -2.27
N LEU A 165 17.09 -21.01 -2.96
CA LEU A 165 16.70 -21.44 -4.31
C LEU A 165 17.78 -21.12 -5.33
N TYR A 166 18.30 -19.89 -5.33
CA TYR A 166 19.40 -19.49 -6.22
C TYR A 166 20.65 -20.32 -5.97
N GLN A 167 20.99 -20.55 -4.71
CA GLN A 167 22.12 -21.39 -4.32
C GLN A 167 22.01 -22.80 -4.91
N THR A 168 20.85 -23.44 -4.81
CA THR A 168 20.61 -24.78 -5.37
C THR A 168 20.80 -24.79 -6.88
N HIS A 169 20.25 -23.78 -7.55
CA HIS A 169 20.31 -23.70 -9.00
C HIS A 169 21.75 -23.41 -9.49
N ILE A 170 22.48 -22.54 -8.78
CA ILE A 170 23.89 -22.23 -9.07
C ILE A 170 24.76 -23.47 -8.90
N GLU A 171 24.54 -24.26 -7.84
CA GLU A 171 25.25 -25.51 -7.61
C GLU A 171 25.09 -26.47 -8.80
N GLY A 172 23.86 -26.69 -9.28
CA GLY A 172 23.61 -27.52 -10.47
C GLY A 172 24.18 -26.95 -11.78
N VAL A 173 24.16 -25.63 -11.95
CA VAL A 173 24.77 -24.97 -13.13
C VAL A 173 26.27 -25.15 -13.15
N LEU A 174 26.95 -25.00 -12.01
CA LEU A 174 28.39 -25.23 -11.89
C LEU A 174 28.75 -26.70 -12.18
N GLU A 175 27.95 -27.66 -11.70
CA GLU A 175 28.13 -29.09 -12.00
C GLU A 175 27.98 -29.40 -13.50
N SER A 176 27.11 -28.67 -14.22
CA SER A 176 26.94 -28.80 -15.67
C SER A 176 28.06 -28.15 -16.51
N GLY A 177 28.98 -27.43 -15.87
CA GLY A 177 30.09 -26.71 -16.51
C GLY A 177 29.73 -25.33 -17.09
N ALA A 178 28.49 -24.86 -16.90
CA ALA A 178 28.09 -23.52 -17.29
C ALA A 178 28.57 -22.45 -16.28
N ARG A 179 28.82 -21.24 -16.77
CA ARG A 179 29.35 -20.12 -15.94
C ARG A 179 28.20 -19.28 -15.37
N PRO A 180 28.02 -19.19 -14.04
CA PRO A 180 27.02 -18.34 -13.44
C PRO A 180 27.48 -16.88 -13.40
N ILE A 181 26.64 -15.96 -13.89
CA ILE A 181 26.85 -14.50 -13.80
C ILE A 181 25.78 -13.91 -12.89
N LEU A 182 26.18 -13.14 -11.88
CA LEU A 182 25.25 -12.55 -10.90
C LEU A 182 25.04 -11.07 -11.15
N PHE A 183 23.77 -10.71 -11.35
CA PHE A 183 23.24 -9.35 -11.41
C PHE A 183 22.44 -9.09 -10.13
N SER A 184 22.82 -8.07 -9.37
CA SER A 184 22.13 -7.69 -8.14
C SER A 184 22.36 -6.21 -7.89
N ASP A 185 21.32 -5.55 -7.42
CA ASP A 185 21.35 -4.15 -6.99
C ASP A 185 21.87 -3.98 -5.55
N ASP A 186 22.23 -5.07 -4.89
CA ASP A 186 22.85 -5.10 -3.56
C ASP A 186 24.25 -5.70 -3.62
N ALA A 187 25.25 -4.88 -3.28
CA ALA A 187 26.65 -5.26 -3.25
C ALA A 187 26.96 -6.32 -2.17
N ALA A 188 26.24 -6.29 -1.03
CA ALA A 188 26.42 -7.28 0.02
C ALA A 188 26.02 -8.68 -0.46
N THR A 189 24.92 -8.78 -1.21
CA THR A 189 24.49 -10.03 -1.85
C THR A 189 25.52 -10.53 -2.88
N ILE A 190 26.08 -9.65 -3.71
CA ILE A 190 27.15 -10.03 -4.63
C ILE A 190 28.35 -10.63 -3.88
N ALA A 191 28.81 -9.95 -2.82
CA ALA A 191 29.94 -10.39 -2.02
C ALA A 191 29.69 -11.79 -1.41
N ARG A 192 28.54 -12.00 -0.76
CA ARG A 192 28.18 -13.30 -0.15
C ARG A 192 28.15 -14.44 -1.17
N PHE A 193 27.52 -14.22 -2.32
CA PHE A 193 27.44 -15.26 -3.36
C PHE A 193 28.81 -15.53 -3.99
N LYS A 194 29.64 -14.51 -4.17
CA LYS A 194 31.01 -14.67 -4.70
C LYS A 194 31.92 -15.41 -3.73
N GLU A 195 31.80 -15.13 -2.44
CA GLU A 195 32.52 -15.86 -1.38
C GLU A 195 32.14 -17.34 -1.38
N ARG A 196 30.84 -17.64 -1.45
CA ARG A 196 30.33 -19.02 -1.49
C ARG A 196 30.67 -19.75 -2.79
N TYR A 197 30.64 -19.05 -3.92
CA TYR A 197 30.87 -19.61 -5.25
C TYR A 197 31.99 -18.84 -5.96
N PRO A 198 33.28 -19.19 -5.73
CA PRO A 198 34.41 -18.46 -6.34
C PRO A 198 34.38 -18.43 -7.88
N ALA A 199 33.73 -19.40 -8.54
CA ALA A 199 33.56 -19.44 -9.99
C ALA A 199 32.47 -18.50 -10.53
N LEU A 200 31.62 -17.94 -9.66
CA LEU A 200 30.57 -16.99 -10.03
C LEU A 200 31.18 -15.66 -10.45
N ILE A 201 30.62 -15.05 -11.49
CA ILE A 201 31.12 -13.78 -12.04
C ILE A 201 30.15 -12.67 -11.66
N PRO A 202 30.57 -11.69 -10.84
CA PRO A 202 29.75 -10.50 -10.63
C PRO A 202 29.61 -9.70 -11.93
N ALA A 203 28.39 -9.27 -12.27
CA ALA A 203 28.13 -8.48 -13.48
C ALA A 203 28.97 -7.20 -13.55
N ALA A 204 29.20 -6.55 -12.40
CA ALA A 204 30.04 -5.36 -12.27
C ALA A 204 31.52 -5.57 -12.65
N THR A 205 31.98 -6.83 -12.83
CA THR A 205 33.33 -7.15 -13.30
C THR A 205 33.42 -7.39 -14.81
N LEU A 206 32.29 -7.35 -15.52
CA LEU A 206 32.27 -7.55 -16.98
C LEU A 206 32.83 -6.34 -17.75
N PHE A 207 32.85 -5.16 -17.12
CA PHE A 207 33.39 -3.93 -17.69
C PHE A 207 33.82 -2.95 -16.59
N ASP A 208 34.65 -1.97 -16.94
CA ASP A 208 35.07 -0.91 -16.02
C ASP A 208 34.02 0.23 -16.00
N SER A 209 33.21 0.27 -14.95
CA SER A 209 32.16 1.28 -14.79
C SER A 209 32.69 2.72 -14.67
N SER A 210 33.97 2.92 -14.34
CA SER A 210 34.58 4.26 -14.31
C SER A 210 34.78 4.89 -15.70
N THR A 211 34.68 4.07 -16.76
CA THR A 211 34.83 4.52 -18.15
C THR A 211 33.53 4.96 -18.81
N VAL A 212 32.40 4.84 -18.10
CA VAL A 212 31.06 5.16 -18.59
C VAL A 212 30.29 5.99 -17.57
N THR A 213 29.21 6.65 -18.02
CA THR A 213 28.30 7.35 -17.10
C THR A 213 27.46 6.34 -16.29
N PRO A 214 26.89 6.73 -15.13
CA PRO A 214 26.02 5.85 -14.35
C PRO A 214 24.83 5.29 -15.15
N GLY A 215 24.17 6.13 -15.96
CA GLY A 215 23.08 5.66 -16.82
C GLY A 215 23.56 4.65 -17.87
N GLN A 216 24.74 4.86 -18.46
CA GLN A 216 25.33 3.91 -19.40
C GLN A 216 25.69 2.58 -18.72
N ALA A 217 26.15 2.61 -17.47
CA ALA A 217 26.44 1.39 -16.71
C ALA A 217 25.17 0.54 -16.52
N ASP A 218 24.06 1.14 -16.06
CA ASP A 218 22.77 0.45 -15.92
C ASP A 218 22.29 -0.13 -17.26
N PHE A 219 22.45 0.65 -18.33
CA PHE A 219 22.09 0.22 -19.67
C PHE A 219 22.97 -0.95 -20.15
N LEU A 220 24.28 -0.91 -19.92
CA LEU A 220 25.21 -1.98 -20.28
C LEU A 220 24.96 -3.25 -19.48
N GLU A 221 24.58 -3.16 -18.20
CA GLU A 221 24.16 -4.33 -17.42
C GLU A 221 22.92 -5.02 -18.01
N LEU A 222 21.94 -4.25 -18.49
CA LEU A 222 20.78 -4.80 -19.19
C LEU A 222 21.20 -5.57 -20.45
N LEU A 223 22.16 -5.04 -21.21
CA LEU A 223 22.66 -5.67 -22.44
C LEU A 223 23.57 -6.86 -22.16
N ALA A 224 24.32 -6.83 -21.06
CA ALA A 224 25.08 -7.99 -20.58
C ALA A 224 24.14 -9.15 -20.24
N LEU A 225 23.05 -8.86 -19.51
CA LEU A 225 22.01 -9.83 -19.18
C LEU A 225 21.35 -10.39 -20.45
N ALA A 226 21.06 -9.53 -21.44
CA ALA A 226 20.51 -9.92 -22.74
C ALA A 226 21.49 -10.71 -23.64
N SER A 227 22.77 -10.78 -23.28
CA SER A 227 23.80 -11.51 -24.02
C SER A 227 24.09 -12.90 -23.46
N CYS A 228 23.46 -13.27 -22.33
CA CYS A 228 23.63 -14.58 -21.71
C CYS A 228 22.80 -15.68 -22.42
N THR A 229 23.14 -16.94 -22.20
CA THR A 229 22.41 -18.08 -22.81
C THR A 229 21.03 -18.31 -22.18
N GLN A 230 20.90 -18.00 -20.89
CA GLN A 230 19.66 -18.12 -20.13
C GLN A 230 19.65 -17.13 -18.97
N ILE A 231 18.44 -16.69 -18.59
CA ILE A 231 18.22 -15.82 -17.43
C ILE A 231 17.37 -16.56 -16.38
N VAL A 232 17.88 -16.63 -15.16
CA VAL A 232 17.18 -17.09 -13.96
C VAL A 232 16.87 -15.87 -13.11
N ALA A 233 15.59 -15.62 -12.85
CA ALA A 233 15.13 -14.37 -12.24
C ALA A 233 13.89 -14.60 -11.37
N PRO A 234 13.49 -13.62 -10.53
CA PRO A 234 12.22 -13.66 -9.84
C PRO A 234 11.02 -13.61 -10.81
N PRO A 235 9.82 -14.08 -10.41
CA PRO A 235 8.64 -14.19 -11.27
C PRO A 235 8.25 -12.89 -11.99
N GLN A 236 8.46 -11.74 -11.35
CA GLN A 236 8.12 -10.43 -11.89
C GLN A 236 9.32 -9.48 -11.85
N SER A 237 10.14 -9.52 -12.91
CA SER A 237 11.23 -8.58 -13.09
C SER A 237 11.15 -7.90 -14.46
N ALA A 238 10.88 -6.58 -14.45
CA ALA A 238 10.85 -5.78 -15.68
C ALA A 238 12.21 -5.76 -16.38
N PHE A 239 13.29 -5.70 -15.60
CA PHE A 239 14.66 -5.68 -16.10
C PHE A 239 15.01 -6.99 -16.80
N SER A 240 14.78 -8.14 -16.14
CA SER A 240 15.04 -9.46 -16.76
C SER A 240 14.12 -9.75 -17.93
N SER A 241 12.83 -9.40 -17.84
CA SER A 241 11.88 -9.61 -18.94
C SER A 241 12.27 -8.76 -20.14
N GLY A 242 12.72 -7.52 -19.91
CA GLY A 242 13.27 -6.65 -20.93
C GLY A 242 14.50 -7.26 -21.59
N ALA A 243 15.50 -7.67 -20.81
CA ALA A 243 16.71 -8.30 -21.32
C ALA A 243 16.42 -9.57 -22.14
N ALA A 244 15.58 -10.46 -21.61
CA ALA A 244 15.14 -11.69 -22.28
C ALA A 244 14.49 -11.39 -23.63
N THR A 245 13.59 -10.41 -23.67
CA THR A 245 12.90 -10.03 -24.90
C THR A 245 13.83 -9.38 -25.93
N LEU A 246 14.75 -8.52 -25.48
CA LEU A 246 15.71 -7.84 -26.35
C LEU A 246 16.79 -8.77 -26.91
N GLY A 247 17.22 -9.74 -26.09
CA GLY A 247 18.26 -10.71 -26.43
C GLY A 247 17.75 -11.98 -27.10
N GLU A 248 16.44 -12.19 -27.16
CA GLU A 248 15.83 -13.48 -27.54
C GLU A 248 16.33 -14.63 -26.64
N VAL A 249 16.49 -14.35 -25.35
CA VAL A 249 17.07 -15.26 -24.35
C VAL A 249 15.95 -15.88 -23.51
N PRO A 250 15.97 -17.21 -23.26
CA PRO A 250 15.01 -17.83 -22.36
C PRO A 250 15.15 -17.27 -20.94
N ILE A 251 14.02 -16.91 -20.34
CA ILE A 251 13.90 -16.53 -18.94
C ILE A 251 13.07 -17.56 -18.19
N CYS A 252 13.55 -18.00 -17.05
CA CYS A 252 12.81 -18.87 -16.14
C CYS A 252 12.77 -18.30 -14.73
N ASP A 253 11.64 -18.51 -14.05
CA ASP A 253 11.54 -18.33 -12.61
C ASP A 253 12.39 -19.40 -11.92
N VAL A 254 13.27 -18.99 -11.00
CA VAL A 254 14.13 -19.90 -10.23
C VAL A 254 13.34 -20.99 -9.52
N GLU A 255 12.11 -20.72 -9.07
CA GLU A 255 11.25 -21.74 -8.48
C GLU A 255 10.88 -22.81 -9.52
N THR A 256 10.54 -22.41 -10.74
CA THR A 256 10.17 -23.34 -11.82
C THR A 256 11.35 -24.05 -12.46
N ALA A 257 12.55 -23.47 -12.35
CA ALA A 257 13.78 -24.04 -12.91
C ALA A 257 14.31 -25.24 -12.10
N LEU A 258 13.87 -25.37 -10.84
CA LEU A 258 14.27 -26.46 -9.95
C LEU A 258 13.28 -27.62 -9.96
N SER A 259 13.80 -28.84 -9.76
CA SER A 259 12.95 -30.00 -9.51
C SER A 259 12.14 -29.82 -8.21
N GLU A 260 11.04 -30.57 -8.07
CA GLU A 260 10.25 -30.55 -6.82
C GLU A 260 11.10 -30.95 -5.60
N LYS A 261 11.99 -31.95 -5.76
CA LYS A 261 12.92 -32.39 -4.73
C LYS A 261 13.86 -31.26 -4.31
N ASP A 262 14.42 -30.54 -5.27
CA ASP A 262 15.37 -29.47 -4.99
C ASP A 262 14.70 -28.24 -4.37
N ARG A 263 13.48 -27.92 -4.80
CA ARG A 263 12.65 -26.91 -4.14
C ARG A 263 12.34 -27.27 -2.69
N LEU A 264 11.99 -28.52 -2.42
CA LEU A 264 11.75 -29.00 -1.06
C LEU A 264 13.02 -28.88 -0.20
N ALA A 265 14.17 -29.27 -0.74
CA ALA A 265 15.46 -29.14 -0.05
C ALA A 265 15.82 -27.67 0.22
N ALA A 266 15.62 -26.77 -0.74
CA ALA A 266 15.84 -25.34 -0.58
C ALA A 266 14.90 -24.74 0.49
N GLY A 267 13.63 -25.12 0.49
CA GLY A 267 12.66 -24.69 1.51
C GLY A 267 13.01 -25.19 2.92
N ASN A 268 13.54 -26.41 3.04
CA ASN A 268 14.03 -26.92 4.33
C ASN A 268 15.27 -26.15 4.81
N ARG A 269 16.21 -25.80 3.93
CA ARG A 269 17.35 -24.95 4.30
C ARG A 269 16.92 -23.54 4.71
N LEU A 270 15.92 -22.97 4.04
CA LEU A 270 15.31 -21.70 4.45
C LEU A 270 14.72 -21.81 5.86
N HIS A 271 13.99 -22.89 6.15
CA HIS A 271 13.44 -23.14 7.46
C HIS A 271 14.54 -23.27 8.53
N GLU A 272 15.60 -24.03 8.25
CA GLU A 272 16.76 -24.16 9.13
C GLU A 272 17.42 -22.80 9.40
N ARG A 273 17.61 -21.96 8.38
CA ARG A 273 18.16 -20.61 8.57
C ARG A 273 17.28 -19.74 9.47
N LEU A 274 15.97 -19.81 9.30
CA LEU A 274 15.02 -18.93 9.99
C LEU A 274 14.52 -19.49 11.32
N CYS A 275 14.90 -20.72 11.70
CA CYS A 275 14.39 -21.35 12.92
C CYS A 275 14.86 -20.65 14.21
N THR A 276 16.00 -19.95 14.13
CA THR A 276 16.60 -19.16 15.21
C THR A 276 16.72 -17.70 14.77
N PRO A 277 16.19 -16.73 15.54
CA PRO A 277 16.37 -15.32 15.25
C PRO A 277 17.84 -14.90 15.30
N ASP A 278 18.26 -14.12 14.29
CA ASP A 278 19.58 -13.48 14.25
C ASP A 278 19.41 -12.00 13.88
N PRO A 279 19.00 -11.15 14.84
CA PRO A 279 18.69 -9.74 14.59
C PRO A 279 19.95 -8.91 14.25
N THR A 280 21.13 -9.43 14.55
CA THR A 280 22.44 -8.81 14.26
C THR A 280 23.15 -9.45 13.07
N GLY A 281 22.50 -10.42 12.43
CA GLY A 281 23.08 -11.21 11.37
C GLY A 281 23.41 -10.39 10.12
N PRO A 282 24.25 -10.94 9.23
CA PRO A 282 24.56 -10.29 7.95
C PRO A 282 23.32 -10.15 7.06
N MET A 283 22.27 -10.93 7.31
CA MET A 283 20.96 -10.82 6.68
C MET A 283 20.14 -9.81 7.49
N GLY A 284 20.13 -8.55 7.05
CA GLY A 284 19.39 -7.48 7.73
C GLY A 284 17.88 -7.74 7.86
N PRO A 285 17.15 -6.91 8.62
CA PRO A 285 15.74 -7.13 8.95
C PRO A 285 14.84 -7.24 7.72
N GLY A 286 15.17 -6.54 6.64
CA GLY A 286 14.45 -6.67 5.38
C GLY A 286 14.54 -8.06 4.78
N ASP A 287 15.73 -8.66 4.73
CA ASP A 287 15.90 -10.01 4.17
C ASP A 287 15.11 -11.03 4.97
N ILE A 288 15.23 -10.97 6.30
CA ILE A 288 14.50 -11.85 7.22
C ILE A 288 13.00 -11.69 7.01
N GLY A 289 12.50 -10.45 6.96
CA GLY A 289 11.09 -10.14 6.76
C GLY A 289 10.52 -10.72 5.46
N GLN A 290 11.23 -10.52 4.34
CA GLN A 290 10.80 -11.09 3.05
C GLN A 290 10.93 -12.61 3.03
N SER A 291 12.01 -13.17 3.59
CA SER A 291 12.23 -14.62 3.68
C SER A 291 11.13 -15.32 4.47
N LEU A 292 10.63 -14.73 5.56
CA LEU A 292 9.53 -15.27 6.37
C LEU A 292 8.22 -15.40 5.57
N VAL A 293 7.96 -14.53 4.59
CA VAL A 293 6.80 -14.66 3.68
C VAL A 293 6.89 -15.95 2.86
N HIS A 294 8.08 -16.24 2.34
CA HIS A 294 8.29 -17.47 1.56
C HIS A 294 8.28 -18.71 2.45
N LEU A 295 8.81 -18.62 3.67
CA LEU A 295 8.77 -19.71 4.64
C LEU A 295 7.33 -20.07 5.03
N ASP A 296 6.50 -19.06 5.31
CA ASP A 296 5.07 -19.24 5.60
C ASP A 296 4.34 -19.94 4.45
N ARG A 297 4.56 -19.48 3.21
CA ARG A 297 4.00 -20.14 2.02
C ARG A 297 4.49 -21.58 1.89
N PHE A 298 5.79 -21.83 2.04
CA PHE A 298 6.39 -23.16 1.95
C PHE A 298 5.78 -24.10 2.99
N LEU A 299 5.84 -23.75 4.28
CA LEU A 299 5.29 -24.57 5.36
C LEU A 299 3.78 -24.74 5.25
N GLY A 300 3.06 -23.71 4.80
CA GLY A 300 1.63 -23.79 4.52
C GLY A 300 1.27 -24.85 3.47
N THR A 301 2.01 -24.93 2.36
CA THR A 301 1.80 -25.99 1.35
C THR A 301 2.08 -27.40 1.88
N GLN A 302 2.86 -27.51 2.96
CA GLN A 302 3.20 -28.76 3.63
C GLN A 302 2.28 -29.06 4.84
N GLY A 303 1.26 -28.24 5.10
CA GLY A 303 0.39 -28.39 6.28
C GLY A 303 1.05 -28.07 7.62
N ARG A 304 2.19 -27.36 7.61
CA ARG A 304 3.04 -27.06 8.78
C ARG A 304 2.86 -25.63 9.29
N LEU A 305 1.62 -25.12 9.27
CA LEU A 305 1.30 -23.75 9.71
C LEU A 305 1.77 -23.41 11.14
N PRO A 306 1.74 -24.32 12.14
CA PRO A 306 2.30 -24.02 13.46
C PRO A 306 3.78 -23.66 13.44
N GLU A 307 4.58 -24.27 12.55
CA GLU A 307 6.00 -23.97 12.46
C GLU A 307 6.24 -22.58 11.83
N ALA A 308 5.41 -22.17 10.85
CA ALA A 308 5.46 -20.83 10.29
C ALA A 308 5.10 -19.76 11.34
N ARG A 309 4.04 -20.04 12.12
CA ARG A 309 3.62 -19.20 13.25
C ARG A 309 4.75 -19.03 14.25
N ASP A 310 5.36 -20.13 14.68
CA ASP A 310 6.41 -20.13 15.70
C ASP A 310 7.66 -19.40 15.22
N ALA A 311 8.05 -19.58 13.96
CA ALA A 311 9.16 -18.85 13.35
C ALA A 311 8.90 -17.33 13.36
N ILE A 312 7.76 -16.88 12.81
CA ILE A 312 7.42 -15.45 12.77
C ILE A 312 7.35 -14.87 14.19
N ASN A 313 6.71 -15.58 15.13
CA ASN A 313 6.60 -15.13 16.52
C ASN A 313 7.96 -14.90 17.16
N LYS A 314 8.88 -15.86 17.05
CA LYS A 314 10.25 -15.73 17.60
C LYS A 314 10.98 -14.51 17.05
N HIS A 315 10.91 -14.27 15.74
CA HIS A 315 11.55 -13.10 15.12
C HIS A 315 10.95 -11.78 15.59
N LEU A 316 9.61 -11.67 15.62
CA LEU A 316 8.94 -10.45 16.10
C LEU A 316 9.26 -10.19 17.59
N GLN A 317 9.23 -11.22 18.44
CA GLN A 317 9.60 -11.10 19.86
C GLN A 317 11.07 -10.74 20.08
N SER A 318 11.95 -11.06 19.12
CA SER A 318 13.37 -10.70 19.15
C SER A 318 13.65 -9.27 18.64
N GLY A 319 12.62 -8.49 18.32
CA GLY A 319 12.74 -7.10 17.90
C GLY A 319 12.65 -6.87 16.38
N LEU A 320 12.27 -7.87 15.59
CA LEU A 320 12.02 -7.64 14.15
C LEU A 320 10.77 -6.77 13.96
N GLU A 321 10.93 -5.56 13.41
CA GLU A 321 9.82 -4.63 13.16
C GLU A 321 9.44 -4.57 11.68
N ILE A 322 8.76 -5.62 11.17
CA ILE A 322 8.27 -5.69 9.79
C ILE A 322 6.74 -5.75 9.77
N SER A 323 6.13 -4.70 9.22
CA SER A 323 4.70 -4.39 9.35
C SER A 323 3.73 -5.50 8.96
N PHE A 324 3.94 -6.14 7.81
CA PHE A 324 3.02 -7.16 7.30
C PHE A 324 3.12 -8.49 8.07
N LEU A 325 4.15 -8.70 8.89
CA LEU A 325 4.31 -9.91 9.69
C LEU A 325 3.38 -9.92 10.91
N PHE A 326 3.08 -8.77 11.50
CA PHE A 326 2.17 -8.69 12.65
C PHE A 326 0.75 -9.20 12.34
N PRO A 327 0.00 -8.65 11.36
CA PRO A 327 -1.32 -9.18 11.03
C PRO A 327 -1.24 -10.62 10.54
N ARG A 328 -0.12 -11.05 9.95
CA ARG A 328 0.07 -12.44 9.54
C ARG A 328 0.23 -13.38 10.74
N LEU A 329 0.96 -12.98 11.78
CA LEU A 329 1.10 -13.76 13.00
C LEU A 329 -0.26 -13.90 13.71
N ILE A 330 -1.04 -12.82 13.81
CA ILE A 330 -2.41 -12.87 14.37
C ILE A 330 -3.27 -13.86 13.57
N GLU A 331 -3.22 -13.78 12.24
CA GLU A 331 -3.96 -14.68 11.34
C GLU A 331 -3.54 -16.14 11.51
N LEU A 332 -2.23 -16.43 11.58
CA LEU A 332 -1.71 -17.78 11.78
C LEU A 332 -2.14 -18.37 13.12
N ASN A 333 -2.08 -17.60 14.20
CA ASN A 333 -2.60 -18.01 15.51
C ASN A 333 -4.08 -18.42 15.44
N LEU A 334 -4.91 -17.61 14.78
CA LEU A 334 -6.33 -17.93 14.57
C LEU A 334 -6.54 -19.18 13.70
N LEU A 335 -5.73 -19.37 12.64
CA LEU A 335 -5.80 -20.55 11.77
C LEU A 335 -5.34 -21.83 12.49
N THR A 336 -4.48 -21.72 13.50
CA THR A 336 -4.03 -22.83 14.35
C THR A 336 -4.86 -22.99 15.63
N ASP A 337 -6.04 -22.35 15.70
CA ASP A 337 -6.97 -22.39 16.84
C ASP A 337 -6.36 -21.91 18.18
N ASP A 338 -5.48 -20.91 18.12
CA ASP A 338 -4.84 -20.28 19.28
C ASP A 338 -5.26 -18.79 19.41
N PRO A 339 -6.49 -18.50 19.89
CA PRO A 339 -6.93 -17.13 20.04
C PRO A 339 -6.17 -16.35 21.11
N GLN A 340 -5.54 -17.01 22.09
CA GLN A 340 -4.71 -16.33 23.09
C GLN A 340 -3.39 -15.87 22.49
N GLY A 341 -2.74 -16.73 21.69
CA GLY A 341 -1.57 -16.34 20.88
C GLY A 341 -1.89 -15.20 19.91
N ALA A 342 -3.10 -15.18 19.34
CA ALA A 342 -3.56 -14.10 18.48
C ALA A 342 -3.72 -12.76 19.24
N ILE A 343 -4.21 -12.78 20.48
CA ILE A 343 -4.28 -11.60 21.35
C ILE A 343 -2.87 -11.10 21.69
N ALA A 344 -1.98 -11.98 22.13
CA ALA A 344 -0.59 -11.62 22.44
C ALA A 344 0.15 -11.02 21.23
N ALA A 345 -0.09 -11.56 20.04
CA ALA A 345 0.44 -10.99 18.79
C ALA A 345 -0.18 -9.61 18.44
N GLY A 346 -1.46 -9.41 18.77
CA GLY A 346 -2.15 -8.13 18.65
C GLY A 346 -1.58 -7.07 19.58
N GLU A 347 -1.35 -7.40 20.84
CA GLU A 347 -0.68 -6.53 21.83
C GLU A 347 0.76 -6.20 21.42
N LEU A 348 1.50 -7.18 20.87
CA LEU A 348 2.83 -6.95 20.30
C LEU A 348 2.76 -5.94 19.15
N MET A 349 1.79 -6.08 18.25
CA MET A 349 1.57 -5.14 17.14
C MET A 349 1.22 -3.73 17.62
N GLU A 350 0.38 -3.60 18.66
CA GLU A 350 -0.02 -2.29 19.21
C GLU A 350 1.14 -1.52 19.83
N ASN A 351 2.16 -2.24 20.32
CA ASN A 351 3.38 -1.66 20.86
C ASN A 351 4.49 -1.47 19.81
N ALA A 352 4.30 -1.97 18.59
CA ALA A 352 5.28 -1.91 17.52
C ALA A 352 4.99 -0.79 16.49
N GLN A 353 6.02 -0.42 15.72
CA GLN A 353 5.85 0.50 14.61
C GLN A 353 5.32 -0.20 13.34
N VAL A 354 4.01 -0.13 13.11
CA VAL A 354 3.39 -0.63 11.86
C VAL A 354 3.32 0.48 10.81
N TYR A 355 4.12 0.35 9.75
CA TYR A 355 4.29 1.34 8.68
C TYR A 355 3.04 1.53 7.82
N HIS A 356 2.42 0.45 7.34
CA HIS A 356 1.28 0.55 6.43
C HIS A 356 -0.04 0.49 7.19
N ARG A 357 -0.85 1.51 6.99
CA ARG A 357 -2.19 1.62 7.59
C ARG A 357 -3.09 0.41 7.30
N PRO A 358 -3.16 -0.15 6.08
CA PRO A 358 -3.95 -1.35 5.82
C PRO A 358 -3.51 -2.56 6.64
N ASP A 359 -2.22 -2.72 6.93
CA ASP A 359 -1.70 -3.84 7.72
C ASP A 359 -2.15 -3.72 9.18
N TYR A 360 -2.05 -2.52 9.76
CA TYR A 360 -2.57 -2.25 11.11
C TYR A 360 -4.08 -2.46 11.17
N ALA A 361 -4.83 -1.98 10.18
CA ALA A 361 -6.28 -2.15 10.12
C ALA A 361 -6.69 -3.63 10.01
N LYS A 362 -5.99 -4.41 9.16
CA LYS A 362 -6.15 -5.87 9.07
C LYS A 362 -5.86 -6.53 10.41
N GLY A 363 -4.73 -6.18 11.02
CA GLY A 363 -4.31 -6.72 12.32
C GLY A 363 -5.34 -6.45 13.41
N GLN A 364 -5.86 -5.23 13.50
CA GLN A 364 -6.89 -4.86 14.47
C GLN A 364 -8.20 -5.62 14.28
N MET A 365 -8.63 -5.81 13.03
CA MET A 365 -9.80 -6.64 12.73
C MET A 365 -9.59 -8.10 13.14
N LEU A 366 -8.42 -8.69 12.87
CA LEU A 366 -8.10 -10.07 13.30
C LEU A 366 -7.99 -10.18 14.82
N HIS A 367 -7.36 -9.20 15.47
CA HIS A 367 -7.28 -9.08 16.93
C HIS A 367 -8.67 -9.04 17.55
N SER A 368 -9.61 -8.32 16.92
CA SER A 368 -11.01 -8.28 17.36
C SER A 368 -11.68 -9.66 17.36
N PHE A 369 -11.40 -10.52 16.36
CA PHE A 369 -11.95 -11.88 16.31
C PHE A 369 -11.35 -12.78 17.40
N ALA A 370 -10.09 -12.58 17.76
CA ALA A 370 -9.46 -13.30 18.87
C ALA A 370 -10.14 -12.97 20.22
N HIS A 371 -10.48 -11.70 20.45
CA HIS A 371 -11.27 -11.29 21.61
C HIS A 371 -12.71 -11.83 21.57
N LEU A 372 -13.33 -11.90 20.39
CA LEU A 372 -14.64 -12.54 20.26
C LEU A 372 -14.58 -14.03 20.66
N ALA A 373 -13.59 -14.76 20.15
CA ALA A 373 -13.40 -16.18 20.43
C ALA A 373 -13.12 -16.48 21.92
N THR A 374 -12.57 -15.51 22.66
CA THR A 374 -12.29 -15.62 24.09
C THR A 374 -13.38 -15.01 24.98
N GLY A 375 -14.54 -14.65 24.42
CA GLY A 375 -15.69 -14.16 25.17
C GLY A 375 -15.58 -12.70 25.63
N GLN A 376 -14.83 -11.87 24.91
CA GLN A 376 -14.58 -10.45 25.24
C GLN A 376 -15.20 -9.49 24.20
N PRO A 377 -16.54 -9.40 24.10
CA PRO A 377 -17.21 -8.64 23.03
C PRO A 377 -16.92 -7.13 23.07
N ALA A 378 -16.71 -6.54 24.25
CA ALA A 378 -16.38 -5.12 24.36
C ALA A 378 -15.00 -4.79 23.76
N ALA A 379 -14.01 -5.65 24.00
CA ALA A 379 -12.68 -5.52 23.38
C ALA A 379 -12.76 -5.76 21.87
N CYS A 380 -13.52 -6.77 21.43
CA CYS A 380 -13.82 -7.02 20.02
C CYS A 380 -14.39 -5.76 19.34
N ALA A 381 -15.44 -5.16 19.90
CA ALA A 381 -16.07 -3.97 19.34
C ALA A 381 -15.10 -2.78 19.24
N ARG A 382 -14.34 -2.51 20.31
CA ARG A 382 -13.34 -1.44 20.31
C ARG A 382 -12.30 -1.61 19.21
N LEU A 383 -11.69 -2.79 19.10
CA LEU A 383 -10.63 -3.07 18.11
C LEU A 383 -11.18 -3.05 16.68
N ALA A 384 -12.41 -3.55 16.47
CA ALA A 384 -13.09 -3.49 15.18
C ALA A 384 -13.32 -2.03 14.74
N ASN A 385 -13.76 -1.15 15.65
CA ASN A 385 -13.91 0.29 15.38
C ASN A 385 -12.57 0.96 15.04
N ILE A 386 -11.48 0.60 15.72
CA ILE A 386 -10.13 1.10 15.40
C ILE A 386 -9.74 0.66 13.98
N GLY A 387 -9.86 -0.63 13.65
CA GLY A 387 -9.59 -1.14 12.31
C GLY A 387 -10.41 -0.46 11.22
N PHE A 388 -11.71 -0.26 11.47
CA PHE A 388 -12.62 0.43 10.56
C PHE A 388 -12.24 1.89 10.34
N TRP A 389 -11.82 2.60 11.39
CA TRP A 389 -11.36 3.98 11.25
C TRP A 389 -10.07 4.10 10.43
N HIS A 390 -9.13 3.18 10.64
CA HIS A 390 -7.86 3.18 9.93
C HIS A 390 -8.08 2.96 8.43
N ASP A 391 -8.75 1.88 8.03
CA ASP A 391 -8.95 1.59 6.62
C ASP A 391 -10.25 0.81 6.35
N PRO A 392 -11.40 1.50 6.22
CA PRO A 392 -12.70 0.84 5.99
C PRO A 392 -12.78 0.19 4.59
N SER A 393 -11.91 0.61 3.67
CA SER A 393 -11.87 0.12 2.28
C SER A 393 -11.15 -1.23 2.13
N THR A 394 -10.35 -1.61 3.13
CA THR A 394 -9.63 -2.89 3.11
C THR A 394 -10.65 -4.04 3.21
N PRO A 395 -10.61 -5.04 2.30
CA PRO A 395 -11.59 -6.11 2.28
C PRO A 395 -11.79 -6.84 3.62
N TYR A 396 -10.69 -7.16 4.32
CA TYR A 396 -10.72 -7.77 5.66
C TYR A 396 -11.55 -6.95 6.65
N VAL A 397 -11.35 -5.64 6.67
CA VAL A 397 -12.02 -4.73 7.60
C VAL A 397 -13.50 -4.62 7.25
N GLY A 398 -13.84 -4.36 5.99
CA GLY A 398 -15.25 -4.25 5.61
C GLY A 398 -16.03 -5.55 5.73
N GLU A 399 -15.43 -6.71 5.40
CA GLU A 399 -16.07 -8.02 5.57
C GLU A 399 -16.22 -8.35 7.06
N GLY A 400 -15.19 -8.07 7.86
CA GLY A 400 -15.22 -8.32 9.29
C GLY A 400 -16.22 -7.45 10.04
N MET A 401 -16.30 -6.15 9.73
CA MET A 401 -17.33 -5.27 10.27
C MET A 401 -18.74 -5.78 9.91
N GLY A 402 -18.96 -6.13 8.65
CA GLY A 402 -20.24 -6.69 8.20
C GLY A 402 -20.61 -7.98 8.95
N ALA A 403 -19.65 -8.88 9.17
CA ALA A 403 -19.83 -10.10 9.95
C ALA A 403 -20.20 -9.79 11.41
N LEU A 404 -19.48 -8.89 12.06
CA LEU A 404 -19.73 -8.54 13.47
C LEU A 404 -21.08 -7.82 13.67
N TYR A 405 -21.54 -7.02 12.70
CA TYR A 405 -22.92 -6.49 12.71
C TYR A 405 -23.96 -7.60 12.52
N ALA A 406 -23.73 -8.54 11.59
CA ALA A 406 -24.63 -9.66 11.36
C ALA A 406 -24.71 -10.59 12.59
N ALA A 407 -23.62 -10.75 13.33
CA ALA A 407 -23.58 -11.50 14.58
C ALA A 407 -24.18 -10.75 15.78
N GLY A 408 -24.49 -9.45 15.66
CA GLY A 408 -24.96 -8.63 16.77
C GLY A 408 -23.89 -8.31 17.82
N VAL A 409 -22.61 -8.49 17.48
CA VAL A 409 -21.47 -8.08 18.33
C VAL A 409 -21.29 -6.57 18.26
N LEU A 410 -21.52 -6.00 17.08
CA LEU A 410 -21.61 -4.56 16.87
C LEU A 410 -23.08 -4.14 16.78
N ASP A 411 -23.41 -3.10 17.53
CA ASP A 411 -24.72 -2.44 17.50
C ASP A 411 -24.55 -0.93 17.68
N ASP A 412 -25.66 -0.20 17.79
CA ASP A 412 -25.64 1.27 17.91
C ASP A 412 -25.07 1.75 19.25
N ARG A 413 -24.81 0.86 20.22
CA ARG A 413 -24.18 1.19 21.51
C ARG A 413 -22.66 1.02 21.44
N THR A 414 -22.18 0.07 20.64
CA THR A 414 -20.76 -0.32 20.60
C THR A 414 -20.06 0.07 19.31
N ALA A 415 -20.78 0.54 18.29
CA ALA A 415 -20.24 0.92 16.99
C ALA A 415 -20.98 2.10 16.36
N LEU A 416 -20.57 2.50 15.15
CA LEU A 416 -21.29 3.50 14.38
C LEU A 416 -22.65 2.97 13.93
N PRO A 417 -23.76 3.69 14.14
CA PRO A 417 -25.08 3.27 13.70
C PRO A 417 -25.09 2.83 12.25
N PHE A 418 -25.57 1.60 12.05
CA PHE A 418 -25.72 0.99 10.74
C PHE A 418 -27.21 0.78 10.50
N SER A 419 -27.84 1.80 9.92
CA SER A 419 -29.29 1.86 9.74
C SER A 419 -29.87 0.68 8.95
N PRO A 420 -31.15 0.32 9.16
CA PRO A 420 -31.80 -0.76 8.41
C PRO A 420 -31.68 -0.60 6.89
N ALA A 421 -31.90 0.61 6.36
CA ALA A 421 -31.77 0.89 4.94
C ALA A 421 -30.33 0.66 4.45
N ALA A 422 -29.34 1.14 5.21
CA ALA A 422 -27.93 0.95 4.91
C ALA A 422 -27.53 -0.54 4.89
N ARG A 423 -28.02 -1.34 5.85
CA ARG A 423 -27.78 -2.81 5.90
C ARG A 423 -28.41 -3.53 4.71
N ALA A 424 -29.60 -3.08 4.30
CA ALA A 424 -30.37 -3.70 3.22
C ALA A 424 -29.90 -3.29 1.81
N MET A 425 -29.09 -2.24 1.67
CA MET A 425 -28.67 -1.71 0.37
C MET A 425 -28.06 -2.78 -0.53
N TRP A 426 -27.12 -3.58 0.00
CA TRP A 426 -26.59 -4.78 -0.63
C TRP A 426 -25.73 -5.62 0.33
N ALA A 427 -25.69 -6.93 0.08
CA ALA A 427 -24.84 -7.89 0.76
C ALA A 427 -23.76 -8.42 -0.18
N ARG A 428 -22.60 -8.81 0.37
CA ARG A 428 -21.47 -9.36 -0.39
C ARG A 428 -20.98 -10.67 0.20
N PRO A 429 -20.48 -11.61 -0.63
CA PRO A 429 -19.85 -12.82 -0.12
C PRO A 429 -18.55 -12.47 0.60
N VAL A 430 -18.30 -13.15 1.72
CA VAL A 430 -17.02 -13.12 2.43
C VAL A 430 -16.00 -13.92 1.62
N LEU A 431 -14.87 -13.29 1.28
CA LEU A 431 -13.83 -13.88 0.43
C LEU A 431 -12.44 -13.82 1.05
N ARG A 432 -12.22 -12.97 2.06
CA ARG A 432 -10.88 -12.64 2.55
C ARG A 432 -10.65 -13.00 4.02
N LEU A 433 -11.69 -13.13 4.83
CA LEU A 433 -11.53 -13.55 6.22
C LEU A 433 -10.96 -14.98 6.30
N PRO A 434 -10.06 -15.28 7.26
CA PRO A 434 -9.54 -16.63 7.45
C PRO A 434 -10.68 -17.57 7.82
N ILE A 435 -10.63 -18.82 7.36
CA ILE A 435 -11.62 -19.84 7.72
C ILE A 435 -11.14 -20.51 9.00
N CYS A 436 -11.64 -20.07 10.15
CA CYS A 436 -11.30 -20.62 11.47
C CYS A 436 -12.49 -20.51 12.45
N ALA A 437 -12.34 -21.03 13.66
CA ALA A 437 -13.39 -20.99 14.68
C ALA A 437 -13.83 -19.55 15.02
N ALA A 438 -12.87 -18.64 15.20
CA ALA A 438 -13.12 -17.25 15.58
C ALA A 438 -13.97 -16.48 14.55
N THR A 439 -13.64 -16.58 13.26
CA THR A 439 -14.42 -15.95 12.19
C THR A 439 -15.74 -16.68 11.94
N SER A 440 -15.78 -17.99 12.14
CA SER A 440 -17.02 -18.77 12.04
C SER A 440 -18.06 -18.34 13.08
N LEU A 441 -17.63 -17.96 14.29
CA LEU A 441 -18.51 -17.37 15.31
C LEU A 441 -19.17 -16.08 14.80
N ALA A 442 -18.40 -15.19 14.17
CA ALA A 442 -18.94 -13.95 13.60
C ALA A 442 -19.83 -14.17 12.37
N LEU A 443 -19.69 -15.31 11.69
CA LEU A 443 -20.44 -15.63 10.47
C LEU A 443 -21.62 -16.57 10.71
N ALA A 444 -21.80 -17.09 11.93
CA ALA A 444 -22.76 -18.15 12.24
C ALA A 444 -24.20 -17.82 11.80
N ASN A 445 -24.60 -16.55 11.91
CA ASN A 445 -25.95 -16.06 11.57
C ASN A 445 -26.04 -15.43 10.18
N SER A 446 -24.96 -15.45 9.40
CA SER A 446 -24.96 -14.83 8.07
C SER A 446 -25.73 -15.71 7.06
N PRO A 447 -26.59 -15.12 6.20
CA PRO A 447 -27.18 -15.87 5.10
C PRO A 447 -26.09 -16.39 4.16
N LYS A 448 -26.39 -17.45 3.40
CA LYS A 448 -25.44 -18.03 2.45
C LYS A 448 -25.88 -17.81 1.01
N ASP A 449 -24.92 -17.60 0.11
CA ASP A 449 -25.17 -17.58 -1.33
C ASP A 449 -25.32 -18.99 -1.91
N SER A 450 -25.54 -19.08 -3.23
CA SER A 450 -25.70 -20.36 -3.94
C SER A 450 -24.45 -21.24 -3.91
N LEU A 451 -23.28 -20.69 -3.55
CA LEU A 451 -22.02 -21.41 -3.39
C LEU A 451 -21.72 -21.72 -1.90
N GLY A 452 -22.67 -21.47 -0.99
CA GLY A 452 -22.53 -21.71 0.43
C GLY A 452 -21.67 -20.68 1.17
N ARG A 453 -21.29 -19.58 0.53
CA ARG A 453 -20.46 -18.52 1.14
C ARG A 453 -21.34 -17.60 1.98
N ALA A 454 -20.86 -17.24 3.17
CA ALA A 454 -21.55 -16.27 4.02
C ALA A 454 -21.66 -14.92 3.32
N LEU A 455 -22.85 -14.31 3.38
CA LEU A 455 -23.18 -13.00 2.89
C LEU A 455 -23.25 -12.02 4.05
N VAL A 456 -22.47 -10.96 3.99
CA VAL A 456 -22.44 -9.90 5.02
C VAL A 456 -22.90 -8.57 4.41
N PRO A 457 -23.56 -7.70 5.20
CA PRO A 457 -23.94 -6.38 4.73
C PRO A 457 -22.69 -5.54 4.39
N CYS A 458 -22.76 -4.77 3.32
CA CYS A 458 -21.66 -3.90 2.94
C CYS A 458 -21.63 -2.63 3.79
N THR A 459 -20.46 -2.28 4.31
CA THR A 459 -20.27 -1.16 5.24
C THR A 459 -19.99 0.19 4.57
N ASP A 460 -19.98 0.28 3.23
CA ASP A 460 -19.78 1.54 2.51
C ASP A 460 -20.76 2.64 2.97
N PRO A 461 -22.08 2.40 3.14
CA PRO A 461 -23.01 3.42 3.63
C PRO A 461 -22.67 3.99 5.00
N VAL A 462 -22.09 3.18 5.90
CA VAL A 462 -21.62 3.66 7.22
C VAL A 462 -20.53 4.73 7.02
N THR A 463 -19.66 4.56 6.02
CA THR A 463 -18.65 5.58 5.72
C THR A 463 -19.26 6.87 5.17
N TRP A 464 -20.44 6.82 4.53
CA TRP A 464 -21.13 8.00 4.01
C TRP A 464 -21.77 8.80 5.14
N ASP A 465 -22.48 8.11 6.03
CA ASP A 465 -23.16 8.69 7.20
C ASP A 465 -22.16 9.27 8.20
N TRP A 466 -20.96 8.70 8.29
CA TRP A 466 -19.97 9.04 9.29
C TRP A 466 -18.66 9.59 8.68
N ALA A 467 -18.72 10.06 7.43
CA ALA A 467 -17.55 10.53 6.67
C ALA A 467 -16.61 11.47 7.45
N PRO A 468 -17.08 12.45 8.25
CA PRO A 468 -16.18 13.34 8.97
C PRO A 468 -15.43 12.68 10.13
N PHE A 469 -15.88 11.51 10.61
CA PHE A 469 -15.18 10.69 11.59
C PHE A 469 -14.15 9.77 10.95
N MET A 470 -14.33 9.41 9.67
CA MET A 470 -13.44 8.53 8.95
C MET A 470 -12.10 9.21 8.59
N ARG A 471 -11.03 8.42 8.53
CA ARG A 471 -9.70 8.89 8.13
C ARG A 471 -9.57 9.07 6.60
N SER A 472 -10.20 8.20 5.81
CA SER A 472 -9.92 8.05 4.37
C SER A 472 -11.09 8.40 3.43
N PHE A 473 -12.09 9.16 3.90
CA PHE A 473 -13.20 9.59 3.05
C PHE A 473 -12.90 10.94 2.36
N ALA A 474 -12.63 10.92 1.05
CA ALA A 474 -12.40 12.12 0.26
C ALA A 474 -13.69 12.65 -0.38
N ARG A 475 -13.93 13.96 -0.30
CA ARG A 475 -15.09 14.61 -0.94
C ARG A 475 -15.03 14.39 -2.45
N GLY A 476 -16.15 14.01 -3.06
CA GLY A 476 -16.23 13.70 -4.49
C GLY A 476 -15.63 12.35 -4.89
N ALA A 477 -15.10 11.55 -3.95
CA ALA A 477 -14.58 10.21 -4.26
C ALA A 477 -15.68 9.28 -4.79
N LEU A 478 -16.92 9.43 -4.33
CA LEU A 478 -18.06 8.62 -4.80
C LEU A 478 -18.40 8.87 -6.27
N ALA A 479 -18.24 10.11 -6.77
CA ALA A 479 -18.53 10.43 -8.17
C ALA A 479 -17.68 9.63 -9.16
N LYS A 480 -16.43 9.32 -8.77
CA LYS A 480 -15.46 8.55 -9.56
C LYS A 480 -15.27 7.12 -9.04
N HIS A 481 -16.13 6.65 -8.13
CA HIS A 481 -15.94 5.36 -7.50
C HIS A 481 -16.26 4.22 -8.47
N ARG A 482 -15.38 3.20 -8.54
CA ARG A 482 -15.55 2.05 -9.44
C ARG A 482 -16.85 1.27 -9.26
N HIS A 483 -17.48 1.39 -8.08
CA HIS A 483 -18.75 0.72 -7.74
C HIS A 483 -19.96 1.68 -7.75
N ARG A 484 -19.83 2.91 -8.25
CA ARG A 484 -20.92 3.90 -8.29
C ARG A 484 -22.22 3.33 -8.89
N ALA A 485 -22.13 2.68 -10.05
CA ALA A 485 -23.28 2.05 -10.69
C ALA A 485 -23.94 0.93 -9.85
N ASN A 486 -23.19 0.28 -8.95
CA ASN A 486 -23.75 -0.69 -8.01
C ASN A 486 -24.49 0.01 -6.87
N TYR A 487 -23.96 1.13 -6.38
CA TYR A 487 -24.62 1.94 -5.34
C TYR A 487 -25.93 2.54 -5.84
N GLU A 488 -25.94 3.14 -7.03
CA GLU A 488 -27.15 3.73 -7.63
C GLU A 488 -28.24 2.69 -7.87
N ARG A 489 -27.89 1.50 -8.39
CA ARG A 489 -28.82 0.37 -8.51
C ARG A 489 -29.30 -0.14 -7.17
N GLY A 490 -28.40 -0.21 -6.18
CA GLY A 490 -28.72 -0.62 -4.81
C GLY A 490 -29.74 0.32 -4.16
N LEU A 491 -29.53 1.64 -4.26
CA LEU A 491 -30.45 2.66 -3.75
C LEU A 491 -31.80 2.66 -4.46
N THR A 492 -31.81 2.47 -5.79
CA THR A 492 -33.06 2.35 -6.57
C THR A 492 -33.87 1.15 -6.09
N ARG A 493 -33.25 -0.03 -5.99
CA ARG A 493 -33.89 -1.23 -5.45
C ARG A 493 -34.37 -1.01 -4.02
N LEU A 494 -33.56 -0.38 -3.18
CA LEU A 494 -33.87 -0.12 -1.78
C LEU A 494 -35.15 0.73 -1.63
N ALA A 495 -35.33 1.73 -2.49
CA ALA A 495 -36.55 2.55 -2.53
C ALA A 495 -37.81 1.74 -2.86
N GLU A 496 -37.68 0.65 -3.63
CA GLU A 496 -38.79 -0.25 -3.97
C GLU A 496 -39.12 -1.21 -2.82
N ILE A 497 -38.09 -1.81 -2.19
CA ILE A 497 -38.29 -2.88 -1.20
C ILE A 497 -38.42 -2.38 0.25
N MET A 498 -37.93 -1.18 0.53
CA MET A 498 -37.92 -0.56 1.86
C MET A 498 -38.15 0.96 1.74
N PRO A 499 -39.34 1.40 1.28
CA PRO A 499 -39.66 2.82 1.22
C PRO A 499 -39.75 3.38 2.65
N GLY A 500 -39.19 4.58 2.87
CA GLY A 500 -39.22 5.23 4.19
C GLY A 500 -38.22 6.38 4.31
N ALA A 501 -38.28 7.07 5.45
CA ALA A 501 -37.41 8.23 5.73
C ALA A 501 -35.92 7.86 5.78
N ASP A 502 -35.59 6.66 6.30
CA ASP A 502 -34.23 6.14 6.31
C ASP A 502 -33.68 5.98 4.88
N THR A 503 -34.37 5.25 4.01
CA THR A 503 -33.98 5.06 2.61
C THR A 503 -33.90 6.38 1.83
N ALA A 504 -34.88 7.27 2.02
CA ALA A 504 -34.92 8.56 1.33
C ALA A 504 -33.75 9.47 1.78
N SER A 505 -33.45 9.50 3.08
CA SER A 505 -32.32 10.28 3.62
C SER A 505 -30.96 9.69 3.26
N LEU A 506 -30.82 8.35 3.21
CA LEU A 506 -29.60 7.69 2.75
C LEU A 506 -29.29 8.05 1.29
N THR A 507 -30.32 8.05 0.45
CA THR A 507 -30.20 8.46 -0.96
C THR A 507 -29.73 9.91 -1.08
N ALA A 508 -30.31 10.82 -0.30
CA ALA A 508 -29.91 12.23 -0.30
C ALA A 508 -28.45 12.44 0.16
N ILE A 509 -27.97 11.67 1.15
CA ILE A 509 -26.56 11.72 1.59
C ILE A 509 -25.61 11.18 0.53
N PHE A 510 -25.98 10.10 -0.15
CA PHE A 510 -25.20 9.59 -1.28
C PHE A 510 -25.07 10.66 -2.37
N GLU A 511 -26.20 11.29 -2.75
CA GLU A 511 -26.23 12.36 -3.77
C GLU A 511 -25.40 13.58 -3.37
N MET A 512 -25.45 13.99 -2.10
CA MET A 512 -24.59 15.04 -1.55
C MET A 512 -23.09 14.73 -1.72
N HIS A 513 -22.68 13.48 -1.46
CA HIS A 513 -21.28 13.08 -1.60
C HIS A 513 -20.83 12.93 -3.06
N VAL A 514 -21.76 12.61 -3.98
CA VAL A 514 -21.53 12.64 -5.43
C VAL A 514 -21.39 14.08 -5.93
N GLY A 515 -22.24 14.99 -5.46
CA GLY A 515 -22.15 16.43 -5.73
C GLY A 515 -22.65 16.86 -7.11
N GLU A 516 -23.50 16.07 -7.77
CA GLU A 516 -24.10 16.39 -9.08
C GLU A 516 -25.50 17.00 -8.97
N LYS A 517 -26.12 16.92 -7.78
CA LYS A 517 -27.43 17.50 -7.48
C LYS A 517 -27.29 18.50 -6.35
N ASP A 518 -28.19 19.47 -6.30
CA ASP A 518 -28.18 20.55 -5.30
C ASP A 518 -29.41 20.54 -4.38
N ASP A 519 -30.42 19.71 -4.65
CA ASP A 519 -31.69 19.63 -3.91
C ASP A 519 -31.62 18.73 -2.66
N TRP A 520 -30.49 18.07 -2.40
CA TRP A 520 -30.33 17.11 -1.30
C TRP A 520 -30.55 17.74 0.08
N LEU A 521 -30.17 19.01 0.27
CA LEU A 521 -30.34 19.68 1.56
C LEU A 521 -31.82 19.96 1.84
N ASP A 522 -32.54 20.52 0.87
CA ASP A 522 -33.97 20.82 1.01
C ASP A 522 -34.78 19.54 1.28
N ARG A 523 -34.42 18.44 0.59
CA ARG A 523 -35.01 17.12 0.84
C ARG A 523 -34.74 16.61 2.26
N LEU A 524 -33.52 16.79 2.77
CA LEU A 524 -33.18 16.39 4.14
C LEU A 524 -33.85 17.27 5.19
N ILE A 525 -34.04 18.58 4.92
CA ILE A 525 -34.79 19.49 5.79
C ILE A 525 -36.24 19.04 5.90
N ASP A 526 -36.91 18.78 4.75
CA ASP A 526 -38.29 18.29 4.73
C ASP A 526 -38.43 16.93 5.44
N LEU A 527 -37.52 15.99 5.17
CA LEU A 527 -37.51 14.70 5.87
C LEU A 527 -37.30 14.86 7.38
N GLY A 528 -36.36 15.70 7.81
CA GLY A 528 -36.10 15.95 9.22
C GLY A 528 -37.27 16.63 9.94
N ALA A 529 -38.00 17.51 9.26
CA ALA A 529 -39.19 18.14 9.81
C ALA A 529 -40.37 17.15 9.99
N ARG A 530 -40.53 16.21 9.05
CA ARG A 530 -41.58 15.19 9.09
C ARG A 530 -41.28 14.01 10.02
N HIS A 531 -39.99 13.77 10.32
CA HIS A 531 -39.52 12.64 11.13
C HIS A 531 -38.52 13.11 12.20
N PRO A 532 -38.95 13.97 13.16
CA PRO A 532 -38.09 14.44 14.25
C PRO A 532 -37.58 13.32 15.17
N GLU A 533 -38.31 12.22 15.27
CA GLU A 533 -38.01 11.04 16.09
C GLU A 533 -36.95 10.10 15.48
N GLU A 534 -36.66 10.22 14.18
CA GLU A 534 -35.75 9.34 13.47
C GLU A 534 -34.31 9.84 13.58
N ALA A 535 -33.57 9.34 14.58
CA ALA A 535 -32.23 9.82 14.92
C ALA A 535 -31.25 9.81 13.74
N ILE A 536 -31.29 8.79 12.88
CA ILE A 536 -30.40 8.72 11.70
C ILE A 536 -30.77 9.77 10.64
N VAL A 537 -32.05 10.11 10.48
CA VAL A 537 -32.50 11.17 9.55
C VAL A 537 -31.99 12.52 10.05
N GLN A 538 -32.14 12.78 11.35
CA GLN A 538 -31.60 14.00 11.98
C GLN A 538 -30.08 14.09 11.89
N HIS A 539 -29.38 12.96 12.07
CA HIS A 539 -27.93 12.90 11.90
C HIS A 539 -27.49 13.25 10.47
N ARG A 540 -28.15 12.67 9.47
CA ARG A 540 -27.88 12.94 8.05
C ARG A 540 -28.16 14.39 7.69
N LEU A 541 -29.28 14.95 8.15
CA LEU A 541 -29.55 16.40 8.00
C LEU A 541 -28.44 17.24 8.63
N SER A 542 -28.00 16.89 9.85
CA SER A 542 -26.92 17.63 10.52
C SER A 542 -25.59 17.59 9.75
N LEU A 543 -25.23 16.42 9.22
CA LEU A 543 -24.06 16.24 8.36
C LEU A 543 -24.16 17.11 7.09
N ALA A 544 -25.29 17.02 6.40
CA ALA A 544 -25.53 17.74 5.15
C ALA A 544 -25.50 19.27 5.36
N ALA A 545 -26.18 19.76 6.38
CA ALA A 545 -26.16 21.18 6.75
C ALA A 545 -24.75 21.65 7.14
N THR A 546 -23.95 20.80 7.80
CA THR A 546 -22.54 21.13 8.10
C THR A 546 -21.71 21.31 6.82
N ILE A 547 -21.93 20.47 5.81
CA ILE A 547 -21.25 20.55 4.51
C ILE A 547 -21.71 21.77 3.72
N ALA A 548 -23.00 22.11 3.80
CA ALA A 548 -23.60 23.31 3.23
C ALA A 548 -23.25 24.60 3.99
N GLN A 549 -22.53 24.49 5.13
CA GLN A 549 -22.20 25.60 6.03
C GLN A 549 -23.42 26.26 6.72
N ASP A 550 -24.58 25.62 6.72
CA ASP A 550 -25.74 25.99 7.55
C ASP A 550 -25.56 25.42 8.97
N TYR A 551 -24.78 26.13 9.78
CA TYR A 551 -24.43 25.67 11.12
C TYR A 551 -25.58 25.75 12.13
N GLN A 552 -26.63 26.52 11.85
CA GLN A 552 -27.80 26.58 12.71
C GLN A 552 -28.62 25.31 12.55
N THR A 553 -29.00 24.96 11.32
CA THR A 553 -29.71 23.70 11.02
C THR A 553 -28.87 22.50 11.46
N ALA A 554 -27.56 22.53 11.20
CA ALA A 554 -26.66 21.47 11.64
C ALA A 554 -26.70 21.26 13.17
N GLY A 555 -26.70 22.35 13.93
CA GLY A 555 -26.77 22.34 15.39
C GLY A 555 -28.07 21.74 15.91
N THR A 556 -29.20 22.25 15.43
CA THR A 556 -30.54 21.77 15.83
C THR A 556 -30.73 20.29 15.52
N ALA A 557 -30.36 19.85 14.31
CA ALA A 557 -30.50 18.46 13.91
C ALA A 557 -29.55 17.52 14.69
N ALA A 558 -28.34 17.97 15.07
CA ALA A 558 -27.45 17.18 15.92
C ALA A 558 -27.99 17.01 17.34
N GLU A 559 -28.64 18.04 17.89
CA GLU A 559 -29.31 17.95 19.19
C GLU A 559 -30.49 16.99 19.12
N ALA A 560 -31.35 17.12 18.10
CA ALA A 560 -32.49 16.22 17.86
C ALA A 560 -32.05 14.75 17.70
N ALA A 561 -30.98 14.47 16.95
CA ALA A 561 -30.46 13.10 16.79
C ALA A 561 -30.04 12.48 18.14
N ALA A 562 -29.35 13.24 18.98
CA ALA A 562 -28.90 12.77 20.29
C ALA A 562 -30.05 12.64 21.31
N GLU A 563 -31.12 13.43 21.17
CA GLU A 563 -32.33 13.36 21.99
C GLU A 563 -33.25 12.21 21.59
N ALA A 564 -33.38 11.95 20.28
CA ALA A 564 -34.15 10.83 19.76
C ALA A 564 -33.53 9.47 20.13
N ALA A 565 -32.20 9.40 20.25
CA ALA A 565 -31.47 8.19 20.59
C ALA A 565 -30.40 8.44 21.68
N PRO A 566 -30.80 8.70 22.95
CA PRO A 566 -29.86 9.05 24.02
C PRO A 566 -28.96 7.89 24.45
N GLY A 567 -29.32 6.66 24.07
CA GLY A 567 -28.52 5.45 24.29
C GLY A 567 -27.53 5.14 23.15
N VAL A 568 -27.40 6.01 22.15
CA VAL A 568 -26.53 5.82 20.97
C VAL A 568 -25.35 6.80 21.04
N PRO A 569 -24.16 6.36 21.51
CA PRO A 569 -23.04 7.25 21.80
C PRO A 569 -22.50 7.99 20.58
N ALA A 570 -22.67 7.42 19.37
CA ALA A 570 -22.20 8.04 18.13
C ALA A 570 -22.91 9.36 17.82
N HIS A 571 -24.23 9.45 18.05
CA HIS A 571 -24.99 10.70 17.84
C HIS A 571 -24.61 11.76 18.88
N ILE A 572 -24.40 11.36 20.14
CA ILE A 572 -23.91 12.24 21.19
C ILE A 572 -22.51 12.77 20.83
N MET A 573 -21.60 11.90 20.40
CA MET A 573 -20.27 12.30 19.96
C MET A 573 -20.31 13.23 18.74
N TRP A 574 -21.21 13.02 17.77
CA TRP A 574 -21.39 13.91 16.62
C TRP A 574 -21.80 15.33 17.02
N ARG A 575 -22.72 15.46 17.99
CA ARG A 575 -23.17 16.75 18.56
C ARG A 575 -22.03 17.59 19.14
N SER A 576 -20.92 16.98 19.54
CA SER A 576 -19.73 17.73 19.97
C SER A 576 -19.22 18.72 18.90
N ALA A 577 -19.35 18.38 17.61
CA ALA A 577 -18.86 19.19 16.50
C ALA A 577 -19.58 20.55 16.40
N THR A 578 -20.90 20.55 16.63
CA THR A 578 -21.72 21.76 16.58
C THR A 578 -21.55 22.58 17.86
N ARG A 579 -21.50 21.93 19.02
CA ARG A 579 -21.24 22.58 20.32
C ARG A 579 -19.87 23.25 20.40
N MET A 580 -18.84 22.65 19.78
CA MET A 580 -17.52 23.26 19.67
C MET A 580 -17.58 24.60 18.91
N ARG A 581 -18.34 24.67 17.80
CA ARG A 581 -18.52 25.92 17.02
C ARG A 581 -19.27 26.98 17.82
N GLN A 582 -20.23 26.57 18.64
CA GLN A 582 -20.95 27.43 19.58
C GLN A 582 -20.12 27.83 20.82
N LYS A 583 -18.82 27.47 20.87
CA LYS A 583 -17.92 27.71 22.02
C LYS A 583 -18.39 27.07 23.33
N ARG A 584 -19.26 26.05 23.26
CA ARG A 584 -19.75 25.27 24.42
C ARG A 584 -18.75 24.15 24.75
N TYR A 585 -17.49 24.50 25.00
CA TYR A 585 -16.38 23.54 25.05
C TYR A 585 -16.55 22.44 26.10
N ARG A 586 -17.01 22.76 27.32
CA ARG A 586 -17.25 21.75 28.37
C ARG A 586 -18.25 20.67 27.95
N LEU A 587 -19.35 21.08 27.31
CA LEU A 587 -20.36 20.15 26.81
C LEU A 587 -19.82 19.32 25.63
N ALA A 588 -19.05 19.94 24.74
CA ALA A 588 -18.41 19.24 23.63
C ALA A 588 -17.39 18.19 24.09
N MET A 589 -16.58 18.49 25.13
CA MET A 589 -15.67 17.49 25.73
C MET A 589 -16.44 16.31 26.32
N ASN A 590 -17.52 16.57 27.06
CA ASN A 590 -18.34 15.52 27.65
C ASN A 590 -18.94 14.61 26.57
N ASP A 591 -19.45 15.20 25.48
CA ASP A 591 -20.01 14.48 24.35
C ASP A 591 -18.97 13.56 23.67
N ILE A 592 -17.73 14.01 23.51
CA ILE A 592 -16.65 13.16 22.97
C ILE A 592 -16.33 12.00 23.92
N ARG A 593 -16.22 12.29 25.22
CA ARG A 593 -15.93 11.27 26.25
C ARG A 593 -16.99 10.17 26.28
N VAL A 594 -18.28 10.53 26.19
CA VAL A 594 -19.38 9.55 26.11
C VAL A 594 -19.15 8.52 24.99
N GLY A 595 -18.72 8.97 23.80
CA GLY A 595 -18.44 8.03 22.72
C GLY A 595 -17.14 7.24 22.90
N LEU A 596 -16.06 7.87 23.40
CA LEU A 596 -14.79 7.18 23.68
C LEU A 596 -14.97 6.09 24.75
N ASP A 597 -15.69 6.40 25.83
CA ASP A 597 -16.01 5.48 26.93
C ASP A 597 -16.89 4.30 26.47
N ALA A 598 -17.68 4.50 25.41
CA ALA A 598 -18.46 3.44 24.75
C ALA A 598 -17.65 2.57 23.76
N GLY A 599 -16.36 2.85 23.59
CA GLY A 599 -15.48 2.09 22.69
C GLY A 599 -15.44 2.59 21.25
N LEU A 600 -16.03 3.76 20.95
CA LEU A 600 -15.88 4.45 19.66
C LEU A 600 -14.51 5.14 19.58
N ALA A 601 -13.46 4.34 19.67
CA ALA A 601 -12.06 4.76 19.76
C ALA A 601 -11.53 5.23 18.40
N PHE A 602 -12.05 6.37 17.92
CA PHE A 602 -11.59 7.03 16.71
C PHE A 602 -10.46 8.02 17.04
N PRO A 603 -9.23 7.82 16.56
CA PRO A 603 -8.10 8.73 16.81
C PRO A 603 -8.38 10.21 16.50
N LYS A 604 -9.18 10.50 15.47
CA LYS A 604 -9.61 11.87 15.15
C LYS A 604 -10.43 12.52 16.28
N MET A 605 -11.13 11.73 17.09
CA MET A 605 -11.89 12.22 18.24
C MET A 605 -10.97 12.54 19.42
N HIS A 606 -9.89 11.80 19.61
CA HIS A 606 -8.83 12.16 20.54
C HIS A 606 -8.18 13.51 20.16
N LEU A 607 -7.88 13.72 18.87
CA LEU A 607 -7.37 15.01 18.39
C LEU A 607 -8.36 16.17 18.64
N ARG A 608 -9.66 15.93 18.40
CA ARG A 608 -10.71 16.93 18.70
C ARG A 608 -10.81 17.19 20.20
N LEU A 609 -10.76 16.15 21.03
CA LEU A 609 -10.78 16.29 22.49
C LEU A 609 -9.59 17.13 22.96
N ALA A 610 -8.38 16.84 22.46
CA ALA A 610 -7.19 17.62 22.75
C ALA A 610 -7.37 19.11 22.38
N THR A 611 -7.83 19.38 21.16
CA THR A 611 -8.09 20.75 20.68
C THR A 611 -9.12 21.48 21.54
N ILE A 612 -10.20 20.81 21.94
CA ILE A 612 -11.24 21.41 22.78
C ILE A 612 -10.74 21.63 24.20
N ALA A 613 -9.98 20.69 24.75
CA ALA A 613 -9.38 20.78 26.08
C ALA A 613 -8.40 21.96 26.17
N ALA A 614 -7.54 22.14 25.17
CA ALA A 614 -6.65 23.29 25.04
C ALA A 614 -7.43 24.62 25.11
N ARG A 615 -8.47 24.75 24.27
CA ARG A 615 -9.33 25.95 24.22
C ARG A 615 -10.14 26.19 25.50
N ALA A 616 -10.38 25.14 26.27
CA ALA A 616 -11.09 25.20 27.54
C ALA A 616 -10.14 25.38 28.75
N GLY A 617 -8.81 25.43 28.54
CA GLY A 617 -7.83 25.57 29.61
C GLY A 617 -7.63 24.30 30.45
N HIS A 618 -7.69 23.12 29.84
CA HIS A 618 -7.53 21.82 30.49
C HIS A 618 -6.32 21.03 29.96
N PRO A 619 -5.07 21.47 30.24
CA PRO A 619 -3.86 20.89 29.65
C PRO A 619 -3.64 19.41 29.97
N ASN A 620 -4.05 18.94 31.16
CA ASN A 620 -3.97 17.52 31.52
C ASN A 620 -4.88 16.63 30.66
N VAL A 621 -6.07 17.14 30.29
CA VAL A 621 -7.00 16.43 29.41
C VAL A 621 -6.49 16.45 27.97
N GLU A 622 -5.88 17.56 27.56
CA GLU A 622 -5.24 17.69 26.26
C GLU A 622 -4.12 16.65 26.09
N ARG A 623 -3.18 16.58 27.03
CA ARG A 623 -2.08 15.61 26.98
C ARG A 623 -2.59 14.17 26.97
N ALA A 624 -3.50 13.82 27.88
CA ALA A 624 -4.07 12.48 27.94
C ALA A 624 -4.76 12.10 26.62
N ALA A 625 -5.51 13.02 26.02
CA ALA A 625 -6.15 12.78 24.73
C ALA A 625 -5.12 12.58 23.60
N ILE A 626 -4.03 13.35 23.57
CA ILE A 626 -2.95 13.16 22.59
C ILE A 626 -2.32 11.78 22.74
N ASP A 627 -1.96 11.37 23.96
CA ASP A 627 -1.31 10.09 24.22
C ASP A 627 -2.21 8.88 23.88
N GLU A 628 -3.50 8.96 24.23
CA GLU A 628 -4.49 7.96 23.84
C GLU A 628 -4.72 7.91 22.32
N GLY A 629 -4.72 9.08 21.67
CA GLY A 629 -4.80 9.19 20.22
C GLY A 629 -3.60 8.53 19.53
N ILE A 630 -2.38 8.72 20.05
CA ILE A 630 -1.17 8.08 19.51
C ILE A 630 -1.22 6.58 19.73
N ARG A 631 -1.73 6.09 20.87
CA ARG A 631 -1.89 4.64 21.10
C ARG A 631 -2.85 4.00 20.09
N THR A 632 -3.93 4.70 19.75
CA THR A 632 -4.95 4.20 18.81
C THR A 632 -4.53 4.38 17.34
N ALA A 633 -3.77 5.42 17.02
CA ALA A 633 -3.13 5.60 15.71
C ALA A 633 -1.66 6.01 15.85
N PRO A 634 -0.74 5.03 15.99
CA PRO A 634 0.69 5.30 16.21
C PRO A 634 1.38 6.06 15.08
N ARG A 635 0.74 6.24 13.92
CA ARG A 635 1.28 7.01 12.79
C ARG A 635 0.44 8.21 12.38
N ASP A 636 -0.42 8.71 13.26
CA ASP A 636 -1.12 9.95 13.00
C ASP A 636 -0.14 11.13 13.14
N ALA A 637 0.18 11.75 11.99
CA ALA A 637 1.16 12.83 11.94
C ALA A 637 0.76 14.03 12.81
N GLN A 638 -0.54 14.33 12.88
CA GLN A 638 -1.02 15.48 13.62
C GLN A 638 -0.93 15.24 15.13
N LEU A 639 -1.34 14.05 15.60
CA LEU A 639 -1.23 13.70 17.03
C LEU A 639 0.23 13.69 17.50
N ARG A 640 1.15 13.14 16.71
CA ARG A 640 2.58 13.16 17.05
C ARG A 640 3.19 14.55 17.01
N LEU A 641 2.84 15.36 16.01
CA LEU A 641 3.29 16.75 15.95
C LEU A 641 2.78 17.54 17.16
N ASN A 642 1.53 17.34 17.57
CA ASN A 642 0.98 17.98 18.76
C ASN A 642 1.72 17.54 20.04
N ARG A 643 2.09 16.26 20.17
CA ARG A 643 2.90 15.79 21.31
C ARG A 643 4.30 16.39 21.27
N ALA A 644 4.95 16.40 20.11
CA ALA A 644 6.27 17.01 19.95
C ALA A 644 6.26 18.49 20.34
N GLN A 645 5.23 19.24 19.92
CA GLN A 645 5.05 20.64 20.30
C GLN A 645 4.86 20.79 21.81
N TYR A 646 4.02 19.95 22.42
CA TYR A 646 3.79 19.97 23.87
C TYR A 646 5.08 19.66 24.67
N GLU A 647 5.86 18.66 24.25
CA GLU A 647 7.13 18.30 24.89
C GLU A 647 8.18 19.39 24.70
N TYR A 648 8.23 20.03 23.51
CA TYR A 648 9.07 21.20 23.25
C TYR A 648 8.71 22.37 24.19
N GLU A 649 7.43 22.74 24.27
CA GLU A 649 6.95 23.81 25.17
C GLU A 649 7.18 23.50 26.66
N SER A 650 7.30 22.21 27.00
CA SER A 650 7.62 21.74 28.35
C SER A 650 9.13 21.61 28.62
N GLY A 651 9.99 21.94 27.66
CA GLY A 651 11.46 21.86 27.76
C GLY A 651 12.05 20.46 27.61
N ASN A 652 11.28 19.48 27.12
CA ASN A 652 11.70 18.09 26.93
C ASN A 652 12.10 17.82 25.48
N LEU A 653 13.26 18.36 25.07
CA LEU A 653 13.74 18.34 23.69
C LEU A 653 13.92 16.92 23.14
N ASP A 654 14.45 15.98 23.93
CA ASP A 654 14.63 14.58 23.51
C ASP A 654 13.30 13.88 23.19
N ALA A 655 12.27 14.12 24.00
CA ALA A 655 10.95 13.56 23.72
C ALA A 655 10.33 14.15 22.46
N ALA A 656 10.49 15.46 22.23
CA ALA A 656 10.06 16.11 21.00
C ALA A 656 10.78 15.54 19.76
N LEU A 657 12.11 15.43 19.82
CA LEU A 657 12.93 14.90 18.72
C LEU A 657 12.56 13.47 18.33
N ARG A 658 12.25 12.59 19.31
CA ARG A 658 11.80 11.21 19.01
C ARG A 658 10.56 11.15 18.12
N ASP A 659 9.57 12.01 18.36
CA ASP A 659 8.38 12.07 17.49
C ASP A 659 8.71 12.69 16.14
N LEU A 660 9.52 13.74 16.11
CA LEU A 660 9.87 14.46 14.89
C LEU A 660 10.73 13.60 13.95
N ASP A 661 11.72 12.87 14.46
CA ASP A 661 12.53 11.94 13.68
C ASP A 661 11.68 10.81 13.07
N LEU A 662 10.69 10.31 13.82
CA LEU A 662 9.75 9.35 13.29
C LEU A 662 8.92 9.94 12.14
N LEU A 663 8.47 11.19 12.27
CA LEU A 663 7.70 11.89 11.23
C LEU A 663 8.56 12.24 10.01
N MET A 664 9.87 12.46 10.17
CA MET A 664 10.81 12.65 9.05
C MET A 664 10.90 11.41 8.13
N ASN A 665 10.55 10.23 8.64
CA ASN A 665 10.50 8.98 7.86
C ASN A 665 9.19 8.80 7.08
N TYR A 666 8.32 9.82 7.01
CA TYR A 666 7.05 9.73 6.27
C TYR A 666 7.25 10.15 4.81
N ASP A 667 6.48 9.54 3.91
CA ASP A 667 6.50 9.86 2.47
C ASP A 667 6.25 11.35 2.18
N ILE A 668 5.45 11.99 3.04
CA ILE A 668 5.19 13.42 3.01
C ILE A 668 5.48 13.94 4.41
N VAL A 669 6.57 14.67 4.53
CA VAL A 669 6.96 15.34 5.77
C VAL A 669 6.28 16.72 5.80
N PRO A 670 5.39 17.01 6.78
CA PRO A 670 4.84 18.35 6.94
C PRO A 670 5.96 19.36 7.20
N ALA A 671 5.92 20.54 6.58
CA ALA A 671 6.96 21.57 6.77
C ALA A 671 7.14 21.97 8.26
N ALA A 672 6.06 21.91 9.04
CA ALA A 672 6.10 22.15 10.49
C ALA A 672 6.98 21.15 11.25
N VAL A 673 7.08 19.89 10.79
CA VAL A 673 7.96 18.88 11.39
C VAL A 673 9.42 19.27 11.19
N THR A 674 9.81 19.63 9.96
CA THR A 674 11.18 20.04 9.65
C THR A 674 11.58 21.30 10.42
N ALA A 675 10.68 22.29 10.48
CA ALA A 675 10.93 23.53 11.21
C ALA A 675 11.12 23.29 12.71
N LEU A 676 10.17 22.60 13.36
CA LEU A 676 10.24 22.34 14.81
C LEU A 676 11.45 21.47 15.16
N ARG A 677 11.77 20.47 14.33
CA ARG A 677 12.94 19.61 14.52
C ARG A 677 14.24 20.42 14.49
N GLN A 678 14.37 21.34 13.55
CA GLN A 678 15.56 22.20 13.48
C GLN A 678 15.68 23.07 14.73
N THR A 679 14.57 23.68 15.19
CA THR A 679 14.55 24.45 16.45
C THR A 679 14.99 23.61 17.64
N CYS A 680 14.49 22.38 17.79
CA CYS A 680 14.92 21.50 18.87
C CYS A 680 16.41 21.15 18.82
N LEU A 681 16.98 20.92 17.62
CA LEU A 681 18.39 20.63 17.46
C LEU A 681 19.28 21.85 17.77
N ASP A 682 18.85 23.04 17.35
CA ASP A 682 19.57 24.29 17.61
C ASP A 682 19.61 24.57 19.13
N GLU A 683 18.49 24.43 19.83
CA GLU A 683 18.42 24.62 21.28
C GLU A 683 19.20 23.55 22.07
N LEU A 684 19.18 22.29 21.61
CA LEU A 684 19.95 21.20 22.24
C LEU A 684 21.46 21.48 22.12
N ALA A 685 21.92 21.92 20.96
CA ALA A 685 23.32 22.29 20.75
C ALA A 685 23.75 23.49 21.61
N GLU A 686 22.87 24.48 21.82
CA GLU A 686 23.14 25.59 22.74
C GLU A 686 23.25 25.14 24.19
N TYR A 687 22.39 24.21 24.63
CA TYR A 687 22.40 23.64 25.97
C TYR A 687 23.69 22.84 26.24
N GLU A 688 24.08 21.95 25.32
CA GLU A 688 25.33 21.18 25.40
C GLU A 688 26.58 22.08 25.44
N ALA A 689 26.58 23.16 24.64
CA ALA A 689 27.66 24.15 24.65
C ALA A 689 27.73 24.95 25.97
N PHE A 690 26.59 25.16 26.63
CA PHE A 690 26.52 25.81 27.94
C PHE A 690 27.01 24.89 29.07
N GLU A 691 26.57 23.64 29.12
CA GLU A 691 27.04 22.66 30.12
C GLU A 691 28.54 22.41 30.01
N THR A 692 29.06 22.25 28.79
CA THR A 692 30.51 22.10 28.57
C THR A 692 31.31 23.28 29.13
N LYS A 693 30.80 24.52 29.00
CA LYS A 693 31.42 25.73 29.59
C LYS A 693 31.26 25.81 31.11
N ALA A 694 30.19 25.27 31.67
CA ALA A 694 29.93 25.25 33.10
C ALA A 694 30.82 24.22 33.83
N ASP A 695 31.05 23.06 33.23
CA ASP A 695 31.94 22.02 33.77
C ASP A 695 33.41 22.45 33.71
N LEU A 696 33.83 23.12 32.63
CA LEU A 696 35.16 23.75 32.54
C LEU A 696 35.39 24.83 33.61
N ARG A 697 34.33 25.47 34.13
CA ARG A 697 34.41 26.47 35.22
C ARG A 697 34.36 25.87 36.63
N LYS A 698 33.90 24.63 36.79
CA LYS A 698 33.90 23.91 38.08
C LYS A 698 35.17 23.07 38.27
N GLY A 699 35.85 22.73 37.18
CA GLY A 699 37.15 22.03 37.20
C GLY A 699 38.37 22.95 37.24
N ALA A 700 38.18 24.28 37.17
CA ALA A 700 39.20 25.31 37.37
C ALA A 700 38.97 26.03 38.69
#